data_AF-A0A841R7I6-F1
#
_entry.id   AF-A0A841R7I6-F1
#
_cell.length_a   1.000
_cell.length_b   1.000
_cell.length_c   1.000
_cell.angle_alpha   90.00
_cell.angle_beta   90.00
_cell.angle_gamma   90.00
#
_symmetry.space_group_name_H-M   'P 1'
#
loop_
_entity.id
_entity.type
_entity.pdbx_description
1 polymer ?
#
loop_
_entity_poly.entity_id
_entity_poly.type
_entity_poly.pdbx_seq_one_letter_code
_entity_poly.pdbx_strand_id
1 'polypeptide(L)'
;MKKQNLPRLFRKSYNEKSLDKKVLKRLHIPADRDLVKALYTDDGEGLLSLRDDLSADQKKKLALLAKAVKKNRGVLTTWKVLIFLIPLAALILFNFIFKDKLLERGAERALETFFQAQADVGKLHLSIIGGEFSFQSLAIADKDSPDFNLLETGPGYMKLAMSELAFKRFRIDEISLSDVRWNTKRQSSGALPAESGQEEKMEAGEEEEQTGTEGISLPSLSPEALVDSISLDSLGSYRMIEERSEQMRGLTDKWSKRFEEKESEIKAIKKEVESLSSLNLNSLSNLQEIQGNMERIGTLKTRIETLTSSVENLADDFKEDRSALVSAGESVSDLIKADLDSLEERLDFSSGGFQTLASDLAESFIRERWNGYYEAGLKVWNIYKRFDSREKADIGKEKKALVRAPGRTVMFPSPDKPQFYVDKVLFSGSSGDNAEFEAEIRSLSNEPEKVIDPVRLDLSTVSGVTTLSGEGILDLREKEAERFSLDFNGRGISADLPDGIPALSIDGFRSDGEISGNISSLDGMSGLESDFSVVLTDLIIEQQDQDGFIGETVRSIFDSLDSIELSGQMEISPKGIETLQIDSDLDSILNNALGAALDSLRKEAIDRLEASLMDRLTPALEENSLLSDGLDKLGLESADQISSLDSLEDILDTKLDELKSGTGQQGGNLLQQAGGALKLPGF
;
A
#
# COMPACT_ATOMS: atom_id res chain seq x y z
N MET A 1 -94.81 28.94 -75.28
CA MET A 1 -94.60 29.44 -73.90
C MET A 1 -95.02 28.36 -72.88
N LYS A 2 -94.11 27.50 -72.36
CA LYS A 2 -94.52 26.41 -71.43
C LYS A 2 -93.37 25.65 -70.70
N LYS A 3 -92.38 26.31 -70.07
CA LYS A 3 -91.36 25.61 -69.23
C LYS A 3 -91.05 26.25 -67.86
N GLN A 4 -91.81 27.27 -67.42
CA GLN A 4 -91.50 28.02 -66.19
C GLN A 4 -91.71 27.24 -64.87
N ASN A 5 -92.65 26.29 -64.81
CA ASN A 5 -93.03 25.58 -63.57
C ASN A 5 -92.34 24.22 -63.33
N LEU A 6 -91.24 23.92 -64.04
CA LEU A 6 -90.47 22.68 -63.85
C LEU A 6 -89.18 22.92 -63.05
N PRO A 7 -88.62 21.94 -62.34
CA PRO A 7 -87.28 22.07 -61.75
C PRO A 7 -86.21 22.33 -62.80
N ARG A 8 -85.17 23.13 -62.49
CA ARG A 8 -84.06 23.47 -63.42
C ARG A 8 -83.39 22.24 -64.06
N LEU A 9 -83.42 21.08 -63.39
CA LEU A 9 -82.91 19.82 -63.93
C LEU A 9 -83.65 19.40 -65.21
N PHE A 10 -84.98 19.46 -65.22
CA PHE A 10 -85.81 18.99 -66.33
C PHE A 10 -86.11 20.06 -67.39
N ARG A 11 -85.60 21.28 -67.22
CA ARG A 11 -85.69 22.36 -68.24
C ARG A 11 -84.57 22.30 -69.27
N LYS A 12 -83.51 21.54 -69.01
CA LYS A 12 -82.34 21.43 -69.89
C LYS A 12 -82.53 20.31 -70.90
N SER A 13 -82.03 20.51 -72.11
CA SER A 13 -81.82 19.44 -73.08
C SER A 13 -80.53 18.68 -72.75
N TYR A 14 -80.52 17.38 -73.01
CA TYR A 14 -79.42 16.46 -72.68
C TYR A 14 -79.10 15.58 -73.87
N ASN A 15 -77.83 15.29 -74.14
CA ASN A 15 -77.50 14.12 -74.98
C ASN A 15 -77.77 12.82 -74.21
N GLU A 16 -77.92 11.69 -74.90
CA GLU A 16 -78.30 10.40 -74.31
C GLU A 16 -77.39 9.98 -73.13
N LYS A 17 -76.06 10.09 -73.30
CA LYS A 17 -75.08 9.78 -72.25
C LYS A 17 -75.22 10.68 -71.01
N SER A 18 -75.55 11.95 -71.22
CA SER A 18 -75.70 12.93 -70.14
C SER A 18 -77.04 12.81 -69.43
N LEU A 19 -78.12 12.44 -70.14
CA LEU A 19 -79.41 12.13 -69.55
C LEU A 19 -79.30 10.89 -68.65
N ASP A 20 -78.63 9.84 -69.16
CA ASP A 20 -78.36 8.62 -68.40
C ASP A 20 -77.57 8.92 -67.12
N LYS A 21 -76.40 9.56 -67.26
CA LYS A 21 -75.48 9.80 -66.14
C LYS A 21 -75.99 10.83 -65.13
N LYS A 22 -76.67 11.89 -65.56
CA LYS A 22 -77.05 13.02 -64.69
C LYS A 22 -78.45 12.86 -64.08
N VAL A 23 -79.33 12.08 -64.71
CA VAL A 23 -80.75 11.93 -64.32
C VAL A 23 -81.13 10.47 -64.12
N LEU A 24 -81.07 9.61 -65.15
CA LEU A 24 -81.65 8.26 -65.10
C LEU A 24 -80.94 7.32 -64.11
N LYS A 25 -79.60 7.29 -64.07
CA LYS A 25 -78.83 6.47 -63.11
C LYS A 25 -79.01 6.88 -61.65
N ARG A 26 -79.59 8.05 -61.40
CA ARG A 26 -79.86 8.57 -60.04
C ARG A 26 -81.30 8.33 -59.59
N LEU A 27 -82.11 7.71 -60.44
CA LEU A 27 -83.45 7.24 -60.15
C LEU A 27 -83.38 5.73 -59.92
N HIS A 28 -83.47 5.29 -58.66
CA HIS A 28 -83.29 3.89 -58.29
C HIS A 28 -84.55 3.04 -58.50
N ILE A 29 -85.71 3.69 -58.67
CA ILE A 29 -86.98 3.02 -58.97
C ILE A 29 -87.10 2.86 -60.49
N PRO A 30 -87.13 1.64 -61.04
CA PRO A 30 -87.18 1.40 -62.49
C PRO A 30 -88.37 2.09 -63.16
N ALA A 31 -89.55 2.03 -62.54
CA ALA A 31 -90.76 2.66 -63.06
C ALA A 31 -90.63 4.19 -63.20
N ASP A 32 -89.92 4.86 -62.29
CA ASP A 32 -89.69 6.30 -62.37
C ASP A 32 -88.62 6.66 -63.41
N ARG A 33 -87.62 5.79 -63.59
CA ARG A 33 -86.60 5.93 -64.64
C ARG A 33 -87.23 5.81 -66.03
N ASP A 34 -88.08 4.81 -66.23
CA ASP A 34 -88.72 4.54 -67.51
C ASP A 34 -89.76 5.62 -67.84
N LEU A 35 -90.49 6.10 -66.83
CA LEU A 35 -91.37 7.28 -66.94
C LEU A 35 -90.57 8.50 -67.39
N VAL A 36 -89.46 8.83 -66.72
CA VAL A 36 -88.64 9.99 -67.09
C VAL A 36 -88.06 9.82 -68.49
N LYS A 37 -87.57 8.63 -68.86
CA LYS A 37 -87.03 8.35 -70.20
C LYS A 37 -88.10 8.54 -71.28
N ALA A 38 -89.34 8.11 -71.04
CA ALA A 38 -90.44 8.25 -71.98
C ALA A 38 -90.87 9.72 -72.21
N LEU A 39 -90.68 10.60 -71.21
CA LEU A 39 -91.04 12.01 -71.31
C LEU A 39 -90.03 12.87 -72.10
N TYR A 40 -88.88 12.31 -72.47
CA TYR A 40 -87.90 12.97 -73.33
C TYR A 40 -88.10 12.55 -74.79
N THR A 41 -88.04 13.51 -75.71
CA THR A 41 -88.10 13.31 -77.16
C THR A 41 -86.89 13.95 -77.81
N ASP A 42 -86.45 13.37 -78.93
CA ASP A 42 -85.40 13.93 -79.76
C ASP A 42 -85.88 15.24 -80.38
N ASP A 43 -85.10 16.31 -80.24
CA ASP A 43 -85.40 17.61 -80.83
C ASP A 43 -84.90 17.75 -82.27
N GLY A 44 -84.33 16.69 -82.85
CA GLY A 44 -83.86 16.65 -84.23
C GLY A 44 -82.41 17.13 -84.40
N GLU A 45 -81.78 17.68 -83.35
CA GLU A 45 -80.38 18.12 -83.32
C GLU A 45 -79.49 17.18 -82.46
N GLY A 46 -79.99 15.98 -82.14
CA GLY A 46 -79.27 14.99 -81.32
C GLY A 46 -79.32 15.29 -79.82
N LEU A 47 -80.22 16.18 -79.39
CA LEU A 47 -80.49 16.51 -78.01
C LEU A 47 -81.89 16.02 -77.61
N LEU A 48 -81.98 15.43 -76.43
CA LEU A 48 -83.24 15.00 -75.85
C LEU A 48 -83.80 16.14 -75.01
N SER A 49 -85.00 16.61 -75.36
CA SER A 49 -85.73 17.63 -74.61
C SER A 49 -87.07 17.08 -74.10
N LEU A 50 -87.57 17.64 -73.00
CA LEU A 50 -88.81 17.18 -72.39
C LEU A 50 -90.01 17.60 -73.26
N ARG A 51 -90.95 16.68 -73.51
CA ARG A 51 -92.18 16.94 -74.29
C ARG A 51 -92.98 18.12 -73.71
N ASP A 52 -93.65 18.87 -74.58
CA ASP A 52 -94.36 20.10 -74.20
C ASP A 52 -95.79 19.86 -73.64
N ASP A 53 -96.34 18.65 -73.77
CA ASP A 53 -97.70 18.23 -73.43
C ASP A 53 -97.83 17.54 -72.06
N LEU A 54 -97.11 18.04 -71.05
CA LEU A 54 -97.06 17.42 -69.71
C LEU A 54 -98.33 17.67 -68.87
N SER A 55 -98.90 16.60 -68.31
CA SER A 55 -99.97 16.63 -67.30
C SER A 55 -99.51 17.30 -66.00
N ALA A 56 -100.47 17.84 -65.23
CA ALA A 56 -100.21 18.44 -63.91
C ALA A 56 -99.56 17.45 -62.93
N ASP A 57 -99.96 16.18 -62.96
CA ASP A 57 -99.42 15.13 -62.09
C ASP A 57 -97.99 14.74 -62.48
N GLN A 58 -97.70 14.72 -63.79
CA GLN A 58 -96.34 14.50 -64.29
C GLN A 58 -95.39 15.63 -63.86
N LYS A 59 -95.85 16.89 -63.88
CA LYS A 59 -95.05 18.04 -63.39
C LYS A 59 -94.77 17.95 -61.89
N LYS A 60 -95.76 17.56 -61.08
CA LYS A 60 -95.58 17.31 -59.63
C LYS A 60 -94.61 16.15 -59.39
N LYS A 61 -94.75 15.05 -60.12
CA LYS A 61 -93.88 13.87 -60.01
C LYS A 61 -92.45 14.21 -60.42
N LEU A 62 -92.23 14.94 -61.51
CA LEU A 62 -90.91 15.45 -61.90
C LEU A 62 -90.29 16.38 -60.83
N ALA A 63 -91.08 17.18 -60.11
CA ALA A 63 -90.58 17.98 -59.00
C ALA A 63 -90.07 17.12 -57.82
N LEU A 64 -90.77 16.04 -57.49
CA LEU A 64 -90.33 15.07 -56.48
C LEU A 64 -89.09 14.30 -56.94
N LEU A 65 -89.07 13.85 -58.19
CA LEU A 65 -87.94 13.13 -58.78
C LEU A 65 -86.70 14.03 -58.90
N ALA A 66 -86.85 15.35 -59.15
CA ALA A 66 -85.72 16.28 -59.12
C ALA A 66 -85.09 16.37 -57.72
N LYS A 67 -85.90 16.34 -56.66
CA LYS A 67 -85.41 16.30 -55.27
C LYS A 67 -84.70 14.97 -55.00
N ALA A 68 -85.26 13.85 -55.47
CA ALA A 68 -84.64 12.52 -55.35
C ALA A 68 -83.29 12.45 -56.08
N VAL A 69 -83.22 12.89 -57.34
CA VAL A 69 -81.97 12.96 -58.12
C VAL A 69 -80.92 13.86 -57.45
N LYS A 70 -81.34 14.96 -56.82
CA LYS A 70 -80.43 15.85 -56.07
C LYS A 70 -79.94 15.20 -54.77
N LYS A 71 -80.80 14.46 -54.06
CA LYS A 71 -80.47 13.73 -52.82
C LYS A 71 -79.57 12.50 -53.09
N ASN A 72 -79.80 11.81 -54.21
CA ASN A 72 -79.06 10.63 -54.66
C ASN A 72 -77.75 10.98 -55.39
N ARG A 73 -77.37 12.27 -55.41
CA ARG A 73 -76.08 12.73 -55.92
C ARG A 73 -75.05 12.36 -54.84
N GLY A 74 -74.49 11.17 -54.93
CA GLY A 74 -73.60 10.57 -53.92
C GLY A 74 -72.63 11.56 -53.27
N VAL A 75 -72.44 11.39 -51.95
CA VAL A 75 -71.68 12.32 -51.09
C VAL A 75 -70.19 12.38 -51.45
N LEU A 76 -69.67 11.32 -52.08
CA LEU A 76 -68.28 11.17 -52.51
C LEU A 76 -68.07 11.73 -53.92
N THR A 77 -67.88 13.04 -54.01
CA THR A 77 -67.30 13.67 -55.21
C THR A 77 -65.78 13.53 -55.17
N THR A 78 -65.13 13.23 -56.29
CA THR A 78 -63.67 12.95 -56.39
C THR A 78 -62.79 13.98 -55.65
N TRP A 79 -63.14 15.27 -55.68
CA TRP A 79 -62.41 16.32 -54.96
C TRP A 79 -62.52 16.23 -53.43
N LYS A 80 -63.63 15.69 -52.88
CA LYS A 80 -63.79 15.48 -51.44
C LYS A 80 -62.95 14.30 -50.93
N VAL A 81 -62.77 13.27 -51.76
CA VAL A 81 -61.84 12.17 -51.47
C VAL A 81 -60.40 12.71 -51.49
N LEU A 82 -60.09 13.60 -52.45
CA LEU A 82 -58.79 14.26 -52.52
C LEU A 82 -58.48 15.09 -51.25
N ILE A 83 -59.47 15.74 -50.65
CA ILE A 83 -59.31 16.50 -49.38
C ILE A 83 -58.90 15.60 -48.21
N PHE A 84 -59.28 14.33 -48.19
CA PHE A 84 -58.81 13.38 -47.17
C PHE A 84 -57.49 12.71 -47.55
N LEU A 85 -57.25 12.47 -48.84
CA LEU A 85 -56.01 11.87 -49.32
C LEU A 85 -54.81 12.82 -49.24
N ILE A 86 -54.98 14.12 -49.48
CA ILE A 86 -53.90 15.11 -49.39
C ILE A 86 -53.26 15.17 -48.00
N PRO A 87 -54.00 15.35 -46.89
CA PRO A 87 -53.40 15.36 -45.56
C PRO A 87 -52.84 14.00 -45.16
N LEU A 88 -53.44 12.89 -45.62
CA LEU A 88 -52.88 11.55 -45.37
C LEU A 88 -51.56 11.34 -46.12
N ALA A 89 -51.49 11.72 -47.40
CA ALA A 89 -50.27 11.69 -48.20
C ALA A 89 -49.22 12.66 -47.66
N ALA A 90 -49.63 13.83 -47.17
CA ALA A 90 -48.74 14.80 -46.52
C ALA A 90 -48.19 14.27 -45.19
N LEU A 91 -49.00 13.58 -44.38
CA LEU A 91 -48.54 12.91 -43.16
C LEU A 91 -47.56 11.78 -43.47
N ILE A 92 -47.83 10.98 -44.50
CA ILE A 92 -46.92 9.93 -44.97
C ILE A 92 -45.61 10.55 -45.46
N LEU A 93 -45.68 11.58 -46.31
CA LEU A 93 -44.51 12.29 -46.83
C LEU A 93 -43.72 12.98 -45.71
N PHE A 94 -44.40 13.57 -44.73
CA PHE A 94 -43.79 14.16 -43.54
C PHE A 94 -43.05 13.10 -42.72
N ASN A 95 -43.66 11.93 -42.51
CA ASN A 95 -43.05 10.82 -41.79
C ASN A 95 -41.77 10.30 -42.47
N PHE A 96 -41.72 10.28 -43.81
CA PHE A 96 -40.56 9.82 -44.57
C PHE A 96 -39.46 10.87 -44.80
N ILE A 97 -39.80 12.17 -44.87
CA ILE A 97 -38.83 13.22 -45.26
C ILE A 97 -38.41 14.13 -44.10
N PHE A 98 -39.35 14.53 -43.23
CA PHE A 98 -39.11 15.61 -42.26
C PHE A 98 -38.91 15.13 -40.83
N LYS A 99 -39.47 13.97 -40.46
CA LYS A 99 -39.44 13.40 -39.11
C LYS A 99 -38.00 13.27 -38.58
N ASP A 100 -37.13 12.61 -39.33
CA ASP A 100 -35.77 12.30 -38.90
C ASP A 100 -34.94 13.59 -38.69
N LYS A 101 -35.03 14.54 -39.62
CA LYS A 101 -34.31 15.83 -39.54
C LYS A 101 -34.83 16.79 -38.46
N LEU A 102 -36.13 16.76 -38.15
CA LEU A 102 -36.71 17.53 -37.05
C LEU A 102 -36.30 16.95 -35.69
N LEU A 103 -36.21 15.62 -35.62
CA LEU A 103 -35.85 14.91 -34.40
C LEU A 103 -34.35 15.03 -34.10
N GLU A 104 -33.49 14.95 -35.11
CA GLU A 104 -32.05 15.24 -35.02
C GLU A 104 -31.81 16.60 -34.35
N ARG A 105 -32.36 17.68 -34.93
CA ARG A 105 -32.27 19.04 -34.36
C ARG A 105 -32.92 19.20 -32.98
N GLY A 106 -33.94 18.40 -32.69
CA GLY A 106 -34.59 18.39 -31.39
C GLY A 106 -33.70 17.77 -30.33
N ALA A 107 -33.06 16.66 -30.66
CA ALA A 107 -32.10 15.95 -29.81
C ALA A 107 -30.83 16.78 -29.58
N GLU A 108 -30.25 17.34 -30.63
CA GLU A 108 -29.07 18.24 -30.55
C GLU A 108 -29.32 19.38 -29.56
N ARG A 109 -30.42 20.15 -29.72
CA ARG A 109 -30.73 21.26 -28.80
C ARG A 109 -30.97 20.83 -27.36
N ALA A 110 -31.60 19.68 -27.15
CA ALA A 110 -31.85 19.16 -25.81
C ALA A 110 -30.53 18.81 -25.12
N LEU A 111 -29.62 18.16 -25.84
CA LEU A 111 -28.28 17.81 -25.36
C LEU A 111 -27.41 19.06 -25.19
N GLU A 112 -27.45 20.01 -26.12
CA GLU A 112 -26.74 21.30 -26.02
C GLU A 112 -27.15 22.08 -24.78
N THR A 113 -28.46 22.09 -24.47
CA THR A 113 -28.97 22.76 -23.26
C THR A 113 -28.52 22.05 -21.99
N PHE A 114 -28.46 20.71 -22.02
CA PHE A 114 -28.10 19.89 -20.87
C PHE A 114 -26.60 19.98 -20.56
N PHE A 115 -25.75 19.84 -21.58
CA PHE A 115 -24.30 19.87 -21.45
C PHE A 115 -23.70 21.28 -21.56
N GLN A 116 -24.50 22.29 -21.94
CA GLN A 116 -24.06 23.67 -22.19
C GLN A 116 -22.93 23.78 -23.22
N ALA A 117 -22.85 22.82 -24.14
CA ALA A 117 -21.82 22.68 -25.16
C ALA A 117 -22.43 22.07 -26.42
N GLN A 118 -21.82 22.26 -27.59
CA GLN A 118 -22.34 21.75 -28.86
C GLN A 118 -22.53 20.23 -28.83
N ALA A 119 -23.69 19.75 -29.30
CA ALA A 119 -23.97 18.34 -29.48
C ALA A 119 -24.34 18.05 -30.94
N ASP A 120 -23.68 17.07 -31.54
CA ASP A 120 -23.87 16.66 -32.93
C ASP A 120 -24.45 15.24 -32.97
N VAL A 121 -25.61 15.07 -33.61
CA VAL A 121 -26.28 13.75 -33.72
C VAL A 121 -26.30 13.30 -35.17
N GLY A 122 -25.56 12.24 -35.49
CA GLY A 122 -25.45 11.70 -36.83
C GLY A 122 -26.59 10.74 -37.19
N LYS A 123 -27.36 11.09 -38.24
CA LYS A 123 -28.40 10.25 -38.87
C LYS A 123 -29.32 9.53 -37.87
N LEU A 124 -30.25 10.28 -37.31
CA LEU A 124 -31.24 9.76 -36.37
C LEU A 124 -32.41 9.08 -37.11
N HIS A 125 -32.76 7.86 -36.72
CA HIS A 125 -33.93 7.13 -37.18
C HIS A 125 -34.93 6.84 -36.05
N LEU A 126 -36.21 7.15 -36.28
CA LEU A 126 -37.29 6.89 -35.32
C LEU A 126 -38.36 5.94 -35.87
N SER A 127 -38.56 4.82 -35.18
CA SER A 127 -39.74 3.96 -35.35
C SER A 127 -40.80 4.31 -34.30
N ILE A 128 -41.78 5.14 -34.68
CA ILE A 128 -42.85 5.61 -33.76
C ILE A 128 -43.69 4.44 -33.21
N ILE A 129 -43.97 3.43 -34.03
CA ILE A 129 -44.83 2.29 -33.64
C ILE A 129 -44.07 1.34 -32.72
N GLY A 130 -42.78 1.11 -32.99
CA GLY A 130 -41.91 0.26 -32.16
C GLY A 130 -41.37 0.95 -30.91
N GLY A 131 -41.43 2.29 -30.85
CA GLY A 131 -40.79 3.07 -29.80
C GLY A 131 -39.27 3.09 -29.89
N GLU A 132 -38.70 2.81 -31.06
CA GLU A 132 -37.25 2.64 -31.23
C GLU A 132 -36.62 3.91 -31.80
N PHE A 133 -35.55 4.34 -31.17
CA PHE A 133 -34.72 5.47 -31.56
C PHE A 133 -33.32 4.91 -31.82
N SER A 134 -32.77 5.18 -32.99
CA SER A 134 -31.38 4.80 -33.30
C SER A 134 -30.67 5.97 -33.95
N PHE A 135 -29.37 6.06 -33.75
CA PHE A 135 -28.51 7.04 -34.40
C PHE A 135 -27.18 6.38 -34.79
N GLN A 136 -26.51 6.96 -35.78
CA GLN A 136 -25.24 6.42 -36.28
C GLN A 136 -24.03 6.90 -35.46
N SER A 137 -24.10 8.13 -34.95
CA SER A 137 -23.05 8.71 -34.11
C SER A 137 -23.62 9.79 -33.22
N LEU A 138 -23.02 10.01 -32.06
CA LEU A 138 -23.33 11.13 -31.17
C LEU A 138 -22.02 11.70 -30.64
N ALA A 139 -21.82 13.01 -30.75
CA ALA A 139 -20.66 13.71 -30.21
C ALA A 139 -21.11 14.91 -29.38
N ILE A 140 -20.60 15.02 -28.15
CA ILE A 140 -20.94 16.08 -27.19
C ILE A 140 -19.63 16.78 -26.82
N ALA A 141 -19.57 18.09 -27.02
CA ALA A 141 -18.40 18.91 -26.68
C ALA A 141 -18.22 19.01 -25.15
N ASP A 142 -16.97 19.16 -24.73
CA ASP A 142 -16.66 19.57 -23.36
C ASP A 142 -16.89 21.08 -23.23
N LYS A 143 -17.65 21.49 -22.20
CA LYS A 143 -17.89 22.90 -21.90
C LYS A 143 -16.60 23.60 -21.48
N ASP A 144 -15.78 22.93 -20.67
CA ASP A 144 -14.57 23.51 -20.07
C ASP A 144 -13.39 23.43 -21.06
N SER A 145 -13.46 22.51 -22.03
CA SER A 145 -12.48 22.37 -23.12
C SER A 145 -13.16 22.21 -24.50
N PRO A 146 -13.69 23.30 -25.09
CA PRO A 146 -14.53 23.23 -26.31
C PRO A 146 -13.88 22.62 -27.56
N ASP A 147 -12.56 22.51 -27.61
CA ASP A 147 -11.83 21.86 -28.71
C ASP A 147 -11.82 20.32 -28.60
N PHE A 148 -12.40 19.78 -27.53
CA PHE A 148 -12.51 18.35 -27.27
C PHE A 148 -13.98 17.92 -27.12
N ASN A 149 -14.25 16.66 -27.47
CA ASN A 149 -15.50 16.00 -27.15
C ASN A 149 -15.42 15.46 -25.72
N LEU A 150 -16.38 15.83 -24.88
CA LEU A 150 -16.61 15.13 -23.62
C LEU A 150 -16.91 13.66 -23.90
N LEU A 151 -17.81 13.40 -24.84
CA LEU A 151 -18.30 12.06 -25.21
C LEU A 151 -18.48 11.98 -26.72
N GLU A 152 -17.91 10.96 -27.34
CA GLU A 152 -18.16 10.57 -28.74
C GLU A 152 -18.56 9.10 -28.77
N THR A 153 -19.61 8.76 -29.52
CA THR A 153 -20.12 7.38 -29.61
C THR A 153 -20.46 7.04 -31.06
N GLY A 154 -20.34 5.76 -31.39
CA GLY A 154 -20.78 5.18 -32.65
C GLY A 154 -22.30 4.95 -32.67
N PRO A 155 -22.76 3.82 -33.24
CA PRO A 155 -24.19 3.52 -33.29
C PRO A 155 -24.80 3.43 -31.89
N GLY A 156 -25.93 4.12 -31.73
CA GLY A 156 -26.72 4.09 -30.50
C GLY A 156 -28.14 3.61 -30.76
N TYR A 157 -28.73 2.95 -29.77
CA TYR A 157 -30.09 2.42 -29.78
C TYR A 157 -30.79 2.75 -28.46
N MET A 158 -32.07 3.10 -28.53
CA MET A 158 -32.93 3.30 -27.38
C MET A 158 -34.33 2.79 -27.68
N LYS A 159 -34.92 2.06 -26.72
CA LYS A 159 -36.27 1.50 -26.83
C LYS A 159 -37.18 2.07 -25.76
N LEU A 160 -38.25 2.75 -26.18
CA LEU A 160 -39.29 3.28 -25.31
C LEU A 160 -40.50 2.35 -25.24
N ALA A 161 -41.01 2.15 -24.02
CA ALA A 161 -42.29 1.49 -23.81
C ALA A 161 -43.45 2.44 -24.18
N MET A 162 -43.83 2.45 -25.45
CA MET A 162 -44.88 3.34 -25.98
C MET A 162 -46.22 3.24 -25.24
N SER A 163 -46.53 2.08 -24.65
CA SER A 163 -47.73 1.89 -23.82
C SER A 163 -47.70 2.69 -22.52
N GLU A 164 -46.52 2.86 -21.90
CA GLU A 164 -46.36 3.61 -20.65
C GLU A 164 -46.44 5.12 -20.89
N LEU A 165 -46.04 5.60 -22.08
CA LEU A 165 -46.22 7.00 -22.49
C LEU A 165 -47.70 7.41 -22.51
N ALA A 166 -48.61 6.50 -22.86
CA ALA A 166 -50.06 6.76 -22.80
C ALA A 166 -50.55 7.01 -21.36
N PHE A 167 -49.85 6.48 -20.37
CA PHE A 167 -50.07 6.73 -18.94
C PHE A 167 -49.23 7.89 -18.40
N LYS A 168 -48.60 8.70 -19.27
CA LYS A 168 -47.66 9.77 -18.93
C LYS A 168 -46.43 9.29 -18.13
N ARG A 169 -46.00 8.06 -18.37
CA ARG A 169 -44.80 7.46 -17.78
C ARG A 169 -43.75 7.30 -18.85
N PHE A 170 -42.54 7.73 -18.55
CA PHE A 170 -41.39 7.62 -19.43
C PHE A 170 -40.58 6.38 -19.03
N ARG A 171 -40.92 5.24 -19.63
CA ARG A 171 -40.18 4.00 -19.45
C ARG A 171 -39.31 3.72 -20.66
N ILE A 172 -38.01 3.59 -20.43
CA ILE A 172 -37.02 3.13 -21.39
C ILE A 172 -36.71 1.67 -21.04
N ASP A 173 -36.94 0.77 -21.99
CA ASP A 173 -36.63 -0.66 -21.81
C ASP A 173 -35.12 -0.91 -22.02
N GLU A 174 -34.48 -0.17 -22.92
CA GLU A 174 -33.07 -0.35 -23.21
C GLU A 174 -32.45 0.93 -23.78
N ILE A 175 -31.23 1.25 -23.34
CA ILE A 175 -30.31 2.17 -24.01
C ILE A 175 -29.04 1.37 -24.31
N SER A 176 -28.54 1.41 -25.53
CA SER A 176 -27.28 0.78 -25.92
C SER A 176 -26.44 1.77 -26.72
N LEU A 177 -25.23 2.03 -26.25
CA LEU A 177 -24.23 2.87 -26.91
C LEU A 177 -23.00 2.02 -27.22
N SER A 178 -22.60 2.01 -28.49
CA SER A 178 -21.39 1.32 -28.97
C SER A 178 -20.29 2.31 -29.34
N ASP A 179 -19.04 1.84 -29.34
CA ASP A 179 -17.85 2.62 -29.68
C ASP A 179 -17.74 3.93 -28.90
N VAL A 180 -18.02 3.89 -27.61
CA VAL A 180 -17.90 5.05 -26.72
C VAL A 180 -16.44 5.45 -26.55
N ARG A 181 -16.16 6.74 -26.72
CA ARG A 181 -14.85 7.39 -26.58
C ARG A 181 -15.00 8.67 -25.80
N TRP A 182 -14.02 8.95 -24.96
CA TRP A 182 -13.98 10.15 -24.13
C TRP A 182 -12.83 11.03 -24.60
N ASN A 183 -12.96 12.35 -24.39
CA ASN A 183 -11.89 13.33 -24.60
C ASN A 183 -11.25 13.31 -26.01
N THR A 184 -12.04 13.09 -27.07
CA THR A 184 -11.52 13.06 -28.44
C THR A 184 -11.36 14.48 -29.00
N LYS A 185 -10.33 14.71 -29.83
CA LYS A 185 -10.09 16.04 -30.41
C LYS A 185 -11.14 16.37 -31.49
N ARG A 186 -11.80 17.53 -31.38
CA ARG A 186 -12.78 18.01 -32.37
C ARG A 186 -12.09 18.69 -33.55
N GLN A 187 -12.76 18.67 -34.71
CA GLN A 187 -12.36 19.44 -35.90
C GLN A 187 -12.76 20.91 -35.81
N SER A 188 -13.76 21.24 -34.97
CA SER A 188 -14.26 22.59 -34.73
C SER A 188 -14.70 22.75 -33.27
N SER A 189 -14.41 23.92 -32.70
CA SER A 189 -14.79 24.28 -31.32
C SER A 189 -16.29 24.12 -31.08
N GLY A 190 -16.64 23.45 -29.98
CA GLY A 190 -18.02 23.19 -29.55
C GLY A 190 -18.58 24.22 -28.57
N ALA A 191 -17.98 25.42 -28.48
CA ALA A 191 -18.45 26.48 -27.59
C ALA A 191 -19.79 27.04 -28.07
N LEU A 192 -20.81 27.04 -27.20
CA LEU A 192 -22.08 27.71 -27.46
C LEU A 192 -21.94 29.24 -27.24
N PRO A 193 -22.73 30.09 -27.92
CA PRO A 193 -22.68 31.55 -27.71
C PRO A 193 -23.00 31.90 -26.24
N ALA A 194 -22.07 32.58 -25.57
CA ALA A 194 -22.07 32.72 -24.11
C ALA A 194 -23.26 33.53 -23.55
N GLU A 195 -23.97 32.95 -22.57
CA GLU A 195 -24.50 33.71 -21.42
C GLU A 195 -23.42 33.76 -20.33
N SER A 196 -23.25 34.94 -19.75
CA SER A 196 -22.11 35.37 -18.96
C SER A 196 -21.90 34.62 -17.64
N GLY A 197 -20.79 33.91 -17.54
CA GLY A 197 -19.74 34.14 -16.54
C GLY A 197 -19.95 33.62 -15.12
N GLN A 198 -19.16 32.60 -14.74
CA GLN A 198 -18.31 32.62 -13.55
C GLN A 198 -17.32 31.45 -13.64
N GLU A 199 -16.11 31.76 -14.07
CA GLU A 199 -14.93 30.89 -13.97
C GLU A 199 -14.33 31.08 -12.58
N GLU A 200 -14.30 30.01 -11.79
CA GLU A 200 -13.49 29.93 -10.58
C GLU A 200 -12.08 29.46 -10.96
N LYS A 201 -11.11 30.30 -10.61
CA LYS A 201 -9.68 30.08 -10.77
C LYS A 201 -9.24 29.02 -9.74
N MET A 202 -8.77 27.87 -10.20
CA MET A 202 -7.97 26.94 -9.39
C MET A 202 -6.51 27.40 -9.44
N GLU A 203 -5.97 27.78 -8.29
CA GLU A 203 -4.55 28.04 -8.08
C GLU A 203 -3.83 26.70 -7.91
N ALA A 204 -2.91 26.40 -8.82
CA ALA A 204 -1.94 25.32 -8.69
C ALA A 204 -0.80 25.79 -7.78
N GLY A 205 -0.70 25.20 -6.59
CA GLY A 205 0.45 25.32 -5.71
C GLY A 205 1.27 24.04 -5.79
N GLU A 206 2.39 24.10 -6.51
CA GLU A 206 3.45 23.09 -6.48
C GLU A 206 4.48 23.54 -5.41
N GLU A 207 4.56 22.82 -4.30
CA GLU A 207 5.69 22.85 -3.37
C GLU A 207 6.18 21.39 -3.21
N GLU A 208 7.25 21.06 -3.94
CA GLU A 208 8.05 19.85 -3.72
C GLU A 208 9.02 20.11 -2.56
N GLU A 209 8.71 19.60 -1.36
CA GLU A 209 9.69 19.41 -0.28
C GLU A 209 10.23 17.98 -0.37
N GLN A 210 11.44 17.84 -0.93
CA GLN A 210 12.26 16.64 -0.76
C GLN A 210 12.74 16.56 0.68
N THR A 211 12.02 15.80 1.52
CA THR A 211 12.50 15.38 2.82
C THR A 211 13.45 14.22 2.65
N GLY A 212 14.75 14.52 2.78
CA GLY A 212 15.79 13.52 2.90
C GLY A 212 15.57 12.64 4.13
N THR A 213 15.53 11.34 3.90
CA THR A 213 15.98 10.36 4.87
C THR A 213 17.41 10.02 4.52
N GLU A 214 18.37 10.68 5.18
CA GLU A 214 19.72 10.13 5.35
C GLU A 214 19.58 8.87 6.21
N GLY A 215 19.11 7.80 5.59
CA GLY A 215 19.17 6.45 6.10
C GLY A 215 20.60 5.96 5.96
N ILE A 216 21.13 5.46 7.07
CA ILE A 216 22.46 4.86 7.22
C ILE A 216 22.84 4.11 5.93
N SER A 217 23.98 4.46 5.32
CA SER A 217 24.56 3.72 4.19
C SER A 217 24.99 2.33 4.66
N LEU A 218 24.01 1.44 4.65
CA LEU A 218 24.06 0.01 4.89
C LEU A 218 24.92 -0.84 3.90
N PRO A 219 25.21 -0.44 2.64
CA PRO A 219 25.84 -1.33 1.65
C PRO A 219 27.26 -1.84 1.97
N SER A 220 28.00 -1.22 2.91
CA SER A 220 29.40 -1.57 3.16
C SER A 220 29.66 -2.35 4.46
N LEU A 221 28.62 -2.92 5.06
CA LEU A 221 28.76 -3.72 6.28
C LEU A 221 29.40 -5.07 5.95
N SER A 222 30.66 -5.25 6.36
CA SER A 222 31.37 -6.53 6.38
C SER A 222 31.94 -6.78 7.77
N PRO A 223 32.14 -8.05 8.18
CA PRO A 223 32.79 -8.37 9.44
C PRO A 223 34.16 -7.67 9.56
N GLU A 224 34.92 -7.63 8.46
CA GLU A 224 36.23 -6.99 8.40
C GLU A 224 36.16 -5.48 8.65
N ALA A 225 35.23 -4.77 7.98
CA ALA A 225 35.08 -3.33 8.17
C ALA A 225 34.62 -2.97 9.59
N LEU A 226 33.78 -3.80 10.21
CA LEU A 226 33.35 -3.63 11.59
C LEU A 226 34.51 -3.81 12.57
N VAL A 227 35.32 -4.85 12.37
CA VAL A 227 36.52 -5.10 13.19
C VAL A 227 37.54 -3.97 13.03
N ASP A 228 37.81 -3.52 11.81
CA ASP A 228 38.76 -2.43 11.52
C ASP A 228 38.32 -1.08 12.12
N SER A 229 37.01 -0.88 12.31
CA SER A 229 36.47 0.34 12.94
C SER A 229 36.70 0.40 14.46
N ILE A 230 37.03 -0.73 15.10
CA ILE A 230 37.19 -0.84 16.55
C ILE A 230 38.68 -0.85 16.90
N SER A 231 39.13 0.22 17.54
CA SER A 231 40.51 0.31 18.05
C SER A 231 40.72 -0.64 19.23
N LEU A 232 41.34 -1.80 19.00
CA LEU A 232 41.70 -2.77 20.05
C LEU A 232 42.54 -2.17 21.19
N ASP A 233 43.34 -1.12 20.91
CA ASP A 233 44.15 -0.40 21.91
C ASP A 233 43.31 0.35 22.96
N SER A 234 42.02 0.57 22.70
CA SER A 234 41.10 1.27 23.60
C SER A 234 40.43 0.36 24.62
N LEU A 235 40.64 -0.96 24.53
CA LEU A 235 40.02 -1.95 25.40
C LEU A 235 40.72 -2.04 26.76
N GLY A 236 39.92 -2.15 27.83
CA GLY A 236 40.42 -2.12 29.21
C GLY A 236 41.31 -3.32 29.55
N SER A 237 40.99 -4.49 28.98
CA SER A 237 41.71 -5.75 29.13
C SER A 237 43.14 -5.67 28.58
N TYR A 238 43.34 -5.06 27.41
CA TYR A 238 44.66 -4.92 26.79
C TYR A 238 45.63 -4.09 27.64
N ARG A 239 45.21 -2.88 28.02
CA ARG A 239 46.04 -1.98 28.85
C ARG A 239 46.39 -2.62 30.20
N MET A 240 45.44 -3.29 30.83
CA MET A 240 45.63 -3.87 32.17
C MET A 240 46.60 -5.08 32.16
N ILE A 241 46.57 -5.91 31.11
CA ILE A 241 47.48 -7.05 30.97
C ILE A 241 48.94 -6.59 30.78
N GLU A 242 49.18 -5.52 30.01
CA GLU A 242 50.53 -4.95 29.86
C GLU A 242 51.04 -4.33 31.17
N GLU A 243 50.23 -3.50 31.83
CA GLU A 243 50.56 -2.91 33.13
C GLU A 243 50.88 -3.98 34.18
N ARG A 244 50.12 -5.08 34.18
CA ARG A 244 50.36 -6.25 35.03
C ARG A 244 51.69 -6.91 34.71
N SER A 245 52.00 -7.15 33.43
CA SER A 245 53.25 -7.79 33.02
C SER A 245 54.46 -6.98 33.49
N GLU A 246 54.38 -5.65 33.43
CA GLU A 246 55.40 -4.76 33.97
C GLU A 246 55.54 -4.84 35.50
N GLN A 247 54.41 -4.90 36.23
CA GLN A 247 54.42 -5.12 37.68
C GLN A 247 55.02 -6.47 38.07
N MET A 248 54.68 -7.55 37.34
CA MET A 248 55.20 -8.90 37.58
C MET A 248 56.71 -8.98 37.34
N ARG A 249 57.22 -8.35 36.27
CA ARG A 249 58.67 -8.23 36.03
C ARG A 249 59.35 -7.47 37.17
N GLY A 250 58.78 -6.33 37.57
CA GLY A 250 59.32 -5.51 38.65
C GLY A 250 59.40 -6.26 39.99
N LEU A 251 58.38 -7.04 40.33
CA LEU A 251 58.37 -7.88 41.52
C LEU A 251 59.36 -9.04 41.41
N THR A 252 59.41 -9.74 40.27
CA THR A 252 60.36 -10.84 40.05
C THR A 252 61.80 -10.35 40.19
N ASP A 253 62.15 -9.22 39.56
CA ASP A 253 63.48 -8.61 39.65
C ASP A 253 63.82 -8.14 41.07
N LYS A 254 62.85 -7.52 41.77
CA LYS A 254 63.00 -7.05 43.15
C LYS A 254 63.32 -8.23 44.09
N TRP A 255 62.55 -9.30 43.98
CA TRP A 255 62.63 -10.43 44.91
C TRP A 255 63.79 -11.37 44.60
N SER A 256 64.11 -11.63 43.33
CA SER A 256 65.30 -12.39 42.93
C SER A 256 66.57 -11.79 43.53
N LYS A 257 66.77 -10.47 43.41
CA LYS A 257 67.95 -9.79 43.97
C LYS A 257 68.03 -9.90 45.48
N ARG A 258 66.92 -9.70 46.18
CA ARG A 258 66.88 -9.75 47.66
C ARG A 258 67.18 -11.15 48.19
N PHE A 259 66.64 -12.21 47.56
CA PHE A 259 66.92 -13.58 47.96
C PHE A 259 68.35 -14.02 47.59
N GLU A 260 68.91 -13.57 46.46
CA GLU A 260 70.32 -13.81 46.10
C GLU A 260 71.32 -13.15 47.07
N GLU A 261 71.01 -11.94 47.55
CA GLU A 261 71.79 -11.25 48.58
C GLU A 261 71.81 -12.08 49.88
N LYS A 262 70.65 -12.56 50.34
CA LYS A 262 70.56 -13.40 51.54
C LYS A 262 71.22 -14.76 51.37
N GLU A 263 71.09 -15.40 50.21
CA GLU A 263 71.78 -16.64 49.89
C GLU A 263 73.30 -16.51 50.04
N SER A 264 73.84 -15.37 49.62
CA SER A 264 75.27 -15.07 49.73
C SER A 264 75.72 -14.91 51.19
N GLU A 265 74.90 -14.28 52.03
CA GLU A 265 75.12 -14.18 53.48
C GLU A 265 75.06 -15.56 54.16
N ILE A 266 74.07 -16.40 53.82
CA ILE A 266 73.91 -17.76 54.33
C ILE A 266 75.13 -18.62 53.97
N LYS A 267 75.60 -18.56 52.73
CA LYS A 267 76.83 -19.26 52.28
C LYS A 267 78.08 -18.82 53.03
N ALA A 268 78.19 -17.55 53.39
CA ALA A 268 79.30 -17.05 54.18
C ALA A 268 79.26 -17.61 55.62
N ILE A 269 78.10 -17.54 56.27
CA ILE A 269 77.90 -18.09 57.62
C ILE A 269 78.14 -19.60 57.63
N LYS A 270 77.64 -20.33 56.63
CA LYS A 270 77.87 -21.78 56.51
C LYS A 270 79.35 -22.16 56.54
N LYS A 271 80.21 -21.42 55.81
CA LYS A 271 81.66 -21.64 55.84
C LYS A 271 82.26 -21.37 57.22
N GLU A 272 81.77 -20.36 57.92
CA GLU A 272 82.20 -20.06 59.29
C GLU A 272 81.77 -21.19 60.27
N VAL A 273 80.55 -21.70 60.15
CA VAL A 273 80.03 -22.84 60.94
C VAL A 273 80.81 -24.13 60.66
N GLU A 274 81.12 -24.43 59.39
CA GLU A 274 81.95 -25.58 58.99
C GLU A 274 83.36 -25.51 59.61
N SER A 275 83.94 -24.30 59.69
CA SER A 275 85.26 -24.09 60.31
C SER A 275 85.27 -24.35 61.82
N LEU A 276 84.16 -24.06 62.51
CA LEU A 276 84.03 -24.22 63.96
C LEU A 276 83.60 -25.65 64.35
N SER A 277 82.73 -26.27 63.57
CA SER A 277 82.26 -27.65 63.81
C SER A 277 83.37 -28.69 63.65
N SER A 278 84.32 -28.45 62.73
CA SER A 278 85.50 -29.29 62.48
C SER A 278 86.63 -29.16 63.51
N LEU A 279 86.46 -28.33 64.55
CA LEU A 279 87.46 -28.18 65.62
C LEU A 279 87.63 -29.49 66.41
N ASN A 280 88.89 -29.94 66.53
CA ASN A 280 89.26 -31.11 67.32
C ASN A 280 89.41 -30.74 68.80
N LEU A 281 88.52 -31.29 69.64
CA LEU A 281 88.46 -31.00 71.07
C LEU A 281 89.68 -31.53 71.85
N ASN A 282 90.39 -32.54 71.32
CA ASN A 282 91.54 -33.17 71.99
C ASN A 282 92.84 -32.37 71.88
N SER A 283 92.90 -31.33 71.03
CA SER A 283 94.08 -30.47 70.86
C SER A 283 94.01 -29.16 71.64
N LEU A 284 92.86 -28.82 72.22
CA LEU A 284 92.65 -27.57 72.96
C LEU A 284 93.18 -27.70 74.39
N SER A 285 94.37 -27.14 74.64
CA SER A 285 95.11 -27.29 75.91
C SER A 285 95.00 -26.07 76.83
N ASN A 286 94.36 -24.99 76.36
CA ASN A 286 94.30 -23.69 77.03
C ASN A 286 92.85 -23.23 77.22
N LEU A 287 92.47 -22.92 78.47
CA LEU A 287 91.15 -22.41 78.84
C LEU A 287 90.76 -21.14 78.05
N GLN A 288 91.75 -20.32 77.68
CA GLN A 288 91.55 -19.09 76.92
C GLN A 288 91.14 -19.35 75.46
N GLU A 289 91.61 -20.44 74.84
CA GLU A 289 91.21 -20.85 73.48
C GLU A 289 89.77 -21.40 73.45
N ILE A 290 89.39 -22.14 74.49
CA ILE A 290 88.02 -22.65 74.67
C ILE A 290 87.04 -21.48 74.87
N GLN A 291 87.38 -20.51 75.72
CA GLN A 291 86.57 -19.30 75.92
C GLN A 291 86.43 -18.47 74.64
N GLY A 292 87.52 -18.26 73.89
CA GLY A 292 87.48 -17.54 72.62
C GLY A 292 86.64 -18.23 71.54
N ASN A 293 86.62 -19.57 71.50
CA ASN A 293 85.75 -20.31 70.58
C ASN A 293 84.28 -20.31 71.03
N MET A 294 83.98 -20.35 72.34
CA MET A 294 82.61 -20.17 72.84
C MET A 294 82.07 -18.77 72.54
N GLU A 295 82.90 -17.72 72.68
CA GLU A 295 82.53 -16.35 72.31
C GLU A 295 82.26 -16.24 70.80
N ARG A 296 83.10 -16.85 69.97
CA ARG A 296 82.89 -16.94 68.52
C ARG A 296 81.58 -17.65 68.16
N ILE A 297 81.28 -18.79 68.78
CA ILE A 297 80.00 -19.50 68.57
C ILE A 297 78.83 -18.63 69.00
N GLY A 298 78.91 -17.97 70.15
CA GLY A 298 77.87 -17.03 70.61
C GLY A 298 77.63 -15.89 69.62
N THR A 299 78.70 -15.25 69.11
CA THR A 299 78.56 -14.20 68.09
C THR A 299 77.99 -14.71 66.77
N LEU A 300 78.33 -15.94 66.37
CA LEU A 300 77.83 -16.55 65.14
C LEU A 300 76.35 -16.97 65.28
N LYS A 301 75.95 -17.46 66.46
CA LYS A 301 74.55 -17.76 66.78
C LYS A 301 73.67 -16.52 66.71
N THR A 302 74.09 -15.41 67.33
CA THR A 302 73.36 -14.13 67.21
C THR A 302 73.28 -13.62 65.76
N ARG A 303 74.33 -13.85 64.95
CA ARG A 303 74.31 -13.53 63.50
C ARG A 303 73.33 -14.42 62.74
N ILE A 304 73.26 -15.72 63.06
CA ILE A 304 72.27 -16.64 62.49
C ILE A 304 70.86 -16.22 62.88
N GLU A 305 70.57 -16.00 64.17
CA GLU A 305 69.26 -15.53 64.66
C GLU A 305 68.82 -14.24 63.95
N THR A 306 69.72 -13.25 63.83
CA THR A 306 69.45 -11.99 63.12
C THR A 306 69.18 -12.22 61.64
N LEU A 307 69.92 -13.13 61.00
CA LEU A 307 69.74 -13.47 59.59
C LEU A 307 68.44 -14.26 59.37
N THR A 308 68.09 -15.20 60.25
CA THR A 308 66.82 -15.94 60.24
C THR A 308 65.65 -14.97 60.31
N SER A 309 65.60 -14.07 61.30
CA SER A 309 64.56 -13.06 61.38
C SER A 309 64.56 -12.12 60.16
N SER A 310 65.72 -11.82 59.57
CA SER A 310 65.78 -11.02 58.34
C SER A 310 65.22 -11.77 57.13
N VAL A 311 65.41 -13.08 57.02
CA VAL A 311 64.88 -13.92 55.93
C VAL A 311 63.40 -14.21 56.13
N GLU A 312 62.93 -14.41 57.36
CA GLU A 312 61.50 -14.55 57.69
C GLU A 312 60.71 -13.29 57.32
N ASN A 313 61.16 -12.11 57.75
CA ASN A 313 60.53 -10.84 57.38
C ASN A 313 60.54 -10.63 55.85
N LEU A 314 61.63 -11.04 55.18
CA LEU A 314 61.75 -10.97 53.73
C LEU A 314 60.74 -11.91 53.04
N ALA A 315 60.52 -13.11 53.58
CA ALA A 315 59.55 -14.08 53.08
C ALA A 315 58.11 -13.63 53.32
N ASP A 316 57.82 -12.98 54.45
CA ASP A 316 56.51 -12.38 54.74
C ASP A 316 56.19 -11.21 53.81
N ASP A 317 57.13 -10.26 53.63
CA ASP A 317 56.97 -9.16 52.67
C ASP A 317 56.77 -9.70 51.23
N PHE A 318 57.51 -10.75 50.85
CA PHE A 318 57.34 -11.42 49.55
C PHE A 318 55.94 -12.03 49.40
N LYS A 319 55.45 -12.70 50.45
CA LYS A 319 54.13 -13.32 50.46
C LYS A 319 53.02 -12.27 50.36
N GLU A 320 53.16 -11.12 51.02
CA GLU A 320 52.23 -10.01 50.92
C GLU A 320 52.19 -9.43 49.50
N ASP A 321 53.36 -9.09 48.92
CA ASP A 321 53.48 -8.58 47.55
C ASP A 321 52.91 -9.59 46.53
N ARG A 322 53.18 -10.88 46.69
CA ARG A 322 52.65 -11.95 45.83
C ARG A 322 51.14 -12.09 45.97
N SER A 323 50.61 -12.03 47.19
CA SER A 323 49.15 -12.12 47.42
C SER A 323 48.41 -10.95 46.77
N ALA A 324 48.96 -9.74 46.84
CA ALA A 324 48.37 -8.57 46.18
C ALA A 324 48.32 -8.73 44.65
N LEU A 325 49.37 -9.31 44.06
CA LEU A 325 49.49 -9.56 42.62
C LEU A 325 48.54 -10.66 42.11
N VAL A 326 48.34 -11.73 42.88
CA VAL A 326 47.42 -12.83 42.56
C VAL A 326 45.97 -12.35 42.58
N SER A 327 45.55 -11.60 43.60
CA SER A 327 44.19 -11.04 43.69
C SER A 327 43.89 -10.07 42.54
N ALA A 328 44.89 -9.35 42.02
CA ALA A 328 44.74 -8.50 40.84
C ALA A 328 44.67 -9.30 39.51
N GLY A 329 44.87 -10.63 39.53
CA GLY A 329 44.88 -11.49 38.33
C GLY A 329 43.54 -12.15 38.03
N GLU A 330 42.70 -12.33 39.04
CA GLU A 330 41.35 -12.87 38.89
C GLU A 330 40.44 -11.91 38.09
N SER A 331 40.77 -10.61 38.03
CA SER A 331 40.00 -9.59 37.31
C SER A 331 40.23 -9.54 35.80
N VAL A 332 41.27 -10.19 35.26
CA VAL A 332 41.61 -10.10 33.83
C VAL A 332 40.58 -10.83 32.95
N SER A 333 40.14 -12.02 33.37
CA SER A 333 39.09 -12.75 32.65
C SER A 333 37.75 -12.01 32.69
N ASP A 334 37.46 -11.30 33.78
CA ASP A 334 36.23 -10.52 33.92
C ASP A 334 36.28 -9.25 33.07
N LEU A 335 37.46 -8.64 32.91
CA LEU A 335 37.66 -7.49 32.03
C LEU A 335 37.55 -7.85 30.54
N ILE A 336 38.08 -9.01 30.13
CA ILE A 336 37.91 -9.50 28.75
C ILE A 336 36.43 -9.71 28.45
N LYS A 337 35.67 -10.34 29.37
CA LYS A 337 34.22 -10.49 29.22
C LYS A 337 33.50 -9.15 29.17
N ALA A 338 33.83 -8.22 30.07
CA ALA A 338 33.20 -6.90 30.09
C ALA A 338 33.48 -6.09 28.81
N ASP A 339 34.69 -6.19 28.24
CA ASP A 339 35.03 -5.58 26.95
C ASP A 339 34.24 -6.23 25.80
N LEU A 340 34.11 -7.56 25.77
CA LEU A 340 33.30 -8.27 24.76
C LEU A 340 31.81 -7.94 24.87
N ASP A 341 31.24 -7.94 26.08
CA ASP A 341 29.84 -7.59 26.34
C ASP A 341 29.55 -6.14 25.90
N SER A 342 30.48 -5.22 26.17
CA SER A 342 30.35 -3.80 25.75
C SER A 342 30.39 -3.64 24.22
N LEU A 343 31.12 -4.52 23.52
CA LEU A 343 31.18 -4.52 22.06
C LEU A 343 29.94 -5.19 21.46
N GLU A 344 29.41 -6.23 22.09
CA GLU A 344 28.13 -6.85 21.71
C GLU A 344 26.97 -5.84 21.78
N GLU A 345 26.89 -5.05 22.85
CA GLU A 345 25.88 -4.00 23.00
C GLU A 345 26.03 -2.87 21.97
N ARG A 346 27.27 -2.52 21.61
CA ARG A 346 27.56 -1.47 20.60
C ARG A 346 27.26 -1.91 19.16
N LEU A 347 27.29 -3.22 18.90
CA LEU A 347 27.02 -3.82 17.60
C LEU A 347 25.59 -4.35 17.50
N ASP A 348 24.68 -3.89 18.36
CA ASP A 348 23.26 -4.24 18.25
C ASP A 348 22.61 -3.49 17.08
N PHE A 349 22.37 -4.22 15.99
CA PHE A 349 21.70 -3.74 14.79
C PHE A 349 20.17 -3.95 14.84
N SER A 350 19.57 -4.09 16.03
CA SER A 350 18.12 -4.18 16.25
C SER A 350 17.36 -2.89 15.90
N SER A 351 17.72 -2.22 14.81
CA SER A 351 16.95 -1.10 14.27
C SER A 351 15.69 -1.64 13.58
N GLY A 352 14.53 -1.36 14.16
CA GLY A 352 13.21 -1.64 13.59
C GLY A 352 12.87 -0.88 12.29
N GLY A 353 13.87 -0.46 11.51
CA GLY A 353 13.71 0.34 10.29
C GLY A 353 13.09 -0.39 9.11
N PHE A 354 12.97 -1.73 9.18
CA PHE A 354 12.35 -2.55 8.13
C PHE A 354 10.94 -3.04 8.49
N GLN A 355 10.40 -2.64 9.65
CA GLN A 355 9.11 -3.16 10.14
C GLN A 355 7.89 -2.70 9.33
N THR A 356 8.01 -1.57 8.63
CA THR A 356 6.91 -0.97 7.86
C THR A 356 7.34 -0.54 6.45
N LEU A 357 8.52 -0.97 6.00
CA LEU A 357 9.11 -0.44 4.77
C LEU A 357 8.23 -0.70 3.53
N ALA A 358 7.71 -1.91 3.37
CA ALA A 358 6.86 -2.28 2.24
C ALA A 358 5.51 -1.56 2.33
N SER A 359 4.91 -1.52 3.53
CA SER A 359 3.66 -0.80 3.78
C SER A 359 3.76 0.70 3.50
N ASP A 360 4.83 1.36 3.96
CA ASP A 360 5.06 2.81 3.77
C ASP A 360 5.28 3.17 2.28
N LEU A 361 6.00 2.31 1.55
CA LEU A 361 6.20 2.47 0.11
C LEU A 361 4.91 2.27 -0.68
N ALA A 362 4.13 1.25 -0.33
CA ALA A 362 2.81 1.03 -0.93
C ALA A 362 1.87 2.20 -0.63
N GLU A 363 1.90 2.76 0.58
CA GLU A 363 1.06 3.89 0.98
C GLU A 363 1.38 5.11 0.12
N SER A 364 2.68 5.39 -0.03
CA SER A 364 3.18 6.49 -0.86
C SER A 364 2.77 6.31 -2.33
N PHE A 365 2.95 5.11 -2.89
CA PHE A 365 2.58 4.80 -4.28
C PHE A 365 1.06 4.96 -4.54
N ILE A 366 0.22 4.48 -3.62
CA ILE A 366 -1.24 4.60 -3.75
C ILE A 366 -1.66 6.06 -3.66
N ARG A 367 -1.12 6.84 -2.71
CA ARG A 367 -1.46 8.27 -2.57
C ARG A 367 -1.11 9.07 -3.81
N GLU A 368 0.06 8.82 -4.39
CA GLU A 368 0.50 9.49 -5.63
C GLU A 368 -0.45 9.16 -6.81
N ARG A 369 -0.78 7.88 -7.00
CA ARG A 369 -1.66 7.42 -8.09
C ARG A 369 -3.12 7.85 -7.90
N TRP A 370 -3.60 7.92 -6.66
CA TRP A 370 -5.02 8.18 -6.36
C TRP A 370 -5.45 9.62 -6.66
N ASN A 371 -4.55 10.60 -6.51
CA ASN A 371 -4.86 12.01 -6.73
C ASN A 371 -5.48 12.28 -8.12
N GLY A 372 -5.07 11.56 -9.17
CA GLY A 372 -5.62 11.72 -10.52
C GLY A 372 -7.06 11.20 -10.68
N TYR A 373 -7.41 10.10 -10.01
CA TYR A 373 -8.77 9.50 -10.10
C TYR A 373 -9.80 10.26 -9.25
N TYR A 374 -9.33 10.83 -8.14
CA TYR A 374 -10.13 11.61 -7.22
C TYR A 374 -10.84 12.80 -7.90
N GLU A 375 -10.15 13.55 -8.78
CA GLU A 375 -10.73 14.69 -9.48
C GLU A 375 -11.90 14.29 -10.40
N ALA A 376 -11.77 13.14 -11.09
CA ALA A 376 -12.84 12.61 -11.92
C ALA A 376 -14.06 12.20 -11.09
N GLY A 377 -13.84 11.56 -9.94
CA GLY A 377 -14.88 11.20 -8.97
C GLY A 377 -15.67 12.41 -8.45
N LEU A 378 -14.97 13.50 -8.10
CA LEU A 378 -15.60 14.76 -7.66
C LEU A 378 -16.52 15.38 -8.72
N LYS A 379 -16.14 15.33 -10.01
CA LYS A 379 -16.97 15.85 -11.11
C LYS A 379 -18.31 15.12 -11.18
N VAL A 380 -18.29 13.80 -11.08
CA VAL A 380 -19.51 12.95 -11.07
C VAL A 380 -20.35 13.23 -9.83
N TRP A 381 -19.73 13.31 -8.66
CA TRP A 381 -20.40 13.63 -7.40
C TRP A 381 -21.11 14.99 -7.42
N ASN A 382 -20.47 16.01 -7.97
CA ASN A 382 -21.04 17.35 -8.13
C ASN A 382 -22.21 17.38 -9.14
N ILE A 383 -22.23 16.48 -10.13
CA ILE A 383 -23.39 16.28 -11.00
C ILE A 383 -24.55 15.68 -10.20
N TYR A 384 -24.30 14.61 -9.43
CA TYR A 384 -25.31 13.98 -8.58
C TYR A 384 -25.97 14.96 -7.60
N LYS A 385 -25.18 15.75 -6.85
CA LYS A 385 -25.72 16.76 -5.90
C LYS A 385 -26.61 17.81 -6.56
N ARG A 386 -26.39 18.15 -7.83
CA ARG A 386 -27.26 19.07 -8.59
C ARG A 386 -28.61 18.46 -8.92
N PHE A 387 -28.72 17.14 -9.01
CA PHE A 387 -30.00 16.44 -9.20
C PHE A 387 -30.81 16.36 -7.90
N ASP A 388 -30.17 15.96 -6.80
CA ASP A 388 -30.80 15.89 -5.47
C ASP A 388 -31.36 17.25 -5.01
N SER A 389 -30.64 18.33 -5.29
CA SER A 389 -31.06 19.70 -4.93
C SER A 389 -32.17 20.28 -5.82
N ARG A 390 -32.36 19.79 -7.06
CA ARG A 390 -33.38 20.32 -8.00
C ARG A 390 -34.79 19.79 -7.75
N GLU A 391 -34.94 18.65 -7.10
CA GLU A 391 -36.28 18.15 -6.73
C GLU A 391 -36.99 19.05 -5.70
N LYS A 392 -36.23 19.87 -4.94
CA LYS A 392 -36.80 20.83 -3.98
C LYS A 392 -37.18 22.18 -4.60
N ALA A 393 -36.86 22.46 -5.86
CA ALA A 393 -36.85 23.84 -6.37
C ALA A 393 -37.98 24.25 -7.34
N ASP A 394 -38.81 23.37 -7.94
CA ASP A 394 -39.80 23.88 -8.91
C ASP A 394 -41.10 23.05 -9.11
N ILE A 395 -41.85 22.83 -8.02
CA ILE A 395 -43.29 22.48 -8.11
C ILE A 395 -44.11 23.66 -7.56
N GLY A 396 -43.97 24.83 -8.18
CA GLY A 396 -44.51 26.09 -7.62
C GLY A 396 -45.15 27.07 -8.61
N LYS A 397 -45.46 26.67 -9.85
CA LYS A 397 -46.21 27.53 -10.78
C LYS A 397 -47.58 26.93 -11.10
N GLU A 398 -48.56 27.27 -10.26
CA GLU A 398 -49.98 27.08 -10.57
C GLU A 398 -50.31 27.77 -11.90
N LYS A 399 -50.51 26.95 -12.95
CA LYS A 399 -51.20 27.43 -14.15
C LYS A 399 -52.65 27.71 -13.77
N LYS A 400 -53.09 28.97 -13.90
CA LYS A 400 -54.51 29.38 -13.71
C LYS A 400 -55.43 28.40 -14.45
N ALA A 401 -56.15 27.58 -13.69
CA ALA A 401 -57.08 26.61 -14.23
C ALA A 401 -58.31 27.34 -14.82
N LEU A 402 -58.66 27.01 -16.06
CA LEU A 402 -59.93 27.41 -16.64
C LEU A 402 -61.06 26.78 -15.81
N VAL A 403 -61.93 27.61 -15.25
CA VAL A 403 -63.08 27.18 -14.43
C VAL A 403 -64.03 26.35 -15.31
N ARG A 404 -64.01 25.03 -15.10
CA ARG A 404 -64.98 24.07 -15.66
C ARG A 404 -66.09 23.82 -14.65
N ALA A 405 -67.29 23.48 -15.13
CA ALA A 405 -68.40 23.06 -14.28
C ALA A 405 -67.98 21.86 -13.39
N PRO A 406 -68.52 21.73 -12.17
CA PRO A 406 -68.13 20.67 -11.24
C PRO A 406 -68.53 19.30 -11.80
N GLY A 407 -67.54 18.60 -12.36
CA GLY A 407 -67.63 17.16 -12.63
C GLY A 407 -67.32 16.36 -11.37
N ARG A 408 -67.59 15.05 -11.42
CA ARG A 408 -67.11 14.10 -10.42
C ARG A 408 -65.79 13.50 -10.89
N THR A 409 -64.73 13.66 -10.11
CA THR A 409 -63.49 12.92 -10.32
C THR A 409 -63.71 11.46 -9.91
N VAL A 410 -63.57 10.54 -10.86
CA VAL A 410 -63.51 9.10 -10.58
C VAL A 410 -62.05 8.72 -10.65
N MET A 411 -61.46 8.33 -9.52
CA MET A 411 -60.10 7.78 -9.50
C MET A 411 -60.18 6.32 -9.93
N PHE A 412 -59.48 5.99 -11.02
CA PHE A 412 -59.27 4.60 -11.41
C PHE A 412 -58.01 4.10 -10.70
N PRO A 413 -58.03 2.87 -10.13
CA PRO A 413 -56.81 2.27 -9.61
C PRO A 413 -55.81 2.11 -10.76
N SER A 414 -54.66 2.76 -10.64
CA SER A 414 -53.54 2.66 -11.57
C SER A 414 -52.41 1.91 -10.88
N PRO A 415 -51.68 1.00 -11.56
CA PRO A 415 -50.49 0.37 -10.99
C PRO A 415 -49.51 1.44 -10.50
N ASP A 416 -49.04 1.36 -9.25
CA ASP A 416 -48.07 2.31 -8.73
C ASP A 416 -46.70 2.00 -9.35
N LYS A 417 -46.31 2.80 -10.34
CA LYS A 417 -45.06 2.67 -11.10
C LYS A 417 -44.39 4.04 -11.21
N PRO A 418 -43.05 4.08 -11.31
CA PRO A 418 -42.31 5.33 -11.45
C PRO A 418 -42.70 6.13 -12.69
N GLN A 419 -42.62 7.45 -12.59
CA GLN A 419 -42.81 8.35 -13.73
C GLN A 419 -41.65 8.28 -14.74
N PHE A 420 -40.43 8.06 -14.29
CA PHE A 420 -39.25 7.85 -15.13
C PHE A 420 -38.53 6.57 -14.68
N TYR A 421 -38.28 5.67 -15.63
CA TYR A 421 -37.59 4.41 -15.35
C TYR A 421 -36.80 3.96 -16.58
N VAL A 422 -35.55 3.57 -16.36
CA VAL A 422 -34.69 2.93 -17.35
C VAL A 422 -34.35 1.53 -16.84
N ASP A 423 -34.81 0.53 -17.58
CA ASP A 423 -34.64 -0.88 -17.20
C ASP A 423 -33.17 -1.30 -17.34
N LYS A 424 -32.57 -1.01 -18.50
CA LYS A 424 -31.20 -1.37 -18.84
C LYS A 424 -30.50 -0.31 -19.68
N VAL A 425 -29.24 -0.02 -19.34
CA VAL A 425 -28.32 0.82 -20.10
C VAL A 425 -27.05 0.03 -20.35
N LEU A 426 -26.59 -0.03 -21.60
CA LEU A 426 -25.39 -0.71 -22.05
C LEU A 426 -24.44 0.30 -22.70
N PHE A 427 -23.18 0.26 -22.30
CA PHE A 427 -22.10 1.00 -22.92
C PHE A 427 -21.00 0.03 -23.32
N SER A 428 -20.44 0.20 -24.50
CA SER A 428 -19.20 -0.46 -24.90
C SER A 428 -18.33 0.51 -25.66
N GLY A 429 -17.01 0.38 -25.54
CA GLY A 429 -16.09 1.29 -26.18
C GLY A 429 -14.63 0.86 -26.08
N SER A 430 -13.77 1.68 -26.67
CA SER A 430 -12.33 1.47 -26.67
C SER A 430 -11.62 2.76 -26.26
N SER A 431 -10.74 2.69 -25.26
CA SER A 431 -9.83 3.79 -24.90
C SER A 431 -8.49 3.67 -25.64
N GLY A 432 -7.70 4.75 -25.64
CA GLY A 432 -6.51 5.00 -26.48
C GLY A 432 -5.38 3.95 -26.46
N ASP A 433 -5.44 2.97 -25.55
CA ASP A 433 -4.43 1.91 -25.37
C ASP A 433 -4.92 0.50 -25.78
N ASN A 434 -5.91 0.42 -26.69
CA ASN A 434 -6.65 -0.82 -27.02
C ASN A 434 -7.41 -1.43 -25.82
N ALA A 435 -7.66 -0.63 -24.78
CA ALA A 435 -8.48 -1.04 -23.66
C ALA A 435 -9.95 -1.03 -24.08
N GLU A 436 -10.56 -2.20 -24.18
CA GLU A 436 -11.99 -2.35 -24.42
C GLU A 436 -12.73 -2.33 -23.08
N PHE A 437 -13.83 -1.58 -22.99
CA PHE A 437 -14.67 -1.55 -21.80
C PHE A 437 -16.12 -1.82 -22.13
N GLU A 438 -16.82 -2.45 -21.20
CA GLU A 438 -18.26 -2.65 -21.20
C GLU A 438 -18.82 -2.24 -19.83
N ALA A 439 -19.96 -1.56 -19.86
CA ALA A 439 -20.69 -1.18 -18.65
C ALA A 439 -22.19 -1.43 -18.82
N GLU A 440 -22.80 -2.00 -17.80
CA GLU A 440 -24.24 -2.21 -17.73
C GLU A 440 -24.81 -1.54 -16.48
N ILE A 441 -25.87 -0.75 -16.65
CA ILE A 441 -26.61 -0.13 -15.54
C ILE A 441 -28.06 -0.61 -15.60
N ARG A 442 -28.61 -1.08 -14.48
CA ARG A 442 -30.01 -1.56 -14.39
C ARG A 442 -30.83 -0.75 -13.39
N SER A 443 -32.14 -0.70 -13.64
CA SER A 443 -33.15 -0.20 -12.68
C SER A 443 -33.01 1.27 -12.26
N LEU A 444 -32.57 2.15 -13.16
CA LEU A 444 -32.47 3.59 -12.88
C LEU A 444 -33.86 4.22 -12.81
N SER A 445 -34.20 4.86 -11.69
CA SER A 445 -35.52 5.45 -11.44
C SER A 445 -35.40 6.81 -10.76
N ASN A 446 -36.34 7.71 -11.07
CA ASN A 446 -36.49 8.95 -10.30
C ASN A 446 -37.38 8.79 -9.05
N GLU A 447 -38.09 7.67 -8.94
CA GLU A 447 -38.92 7.33 -7.78
C GLU A 447 -38.46 5.96 -7.27
N PRO A 448 -37.30 5.87 -6.59
CA PRO A 448 -36.69 4.60 -6.19
C PRO A 448 -37.57 3.76 -5.25
N GLU A 449 -38.37 4.41 -4.40
CA GLU A 449 -39.35 3.75 -3.51
C GLU A 449 -40.43 2.93 -4.24
N LYS A 450 -40.64 3.17 -5.54
CA LYS A 450 -41.61 2.44 -6.38
C LYS A 450 -40.99 1.28 -7.15
N VAL A 451 -39.68 1.07 -7.01
CA VAL A 451 -38.93 0.02 -7.71
C VAL A 451 -38.47 -1.02 -6.69
N ILE A 452 -38.56 -2.30 -7.06
CA ILE A 452 -38.20 -3.41 -6.18
C ILE A 452 -36.67 -3.54 -6.08
N ASP A 453 -36.02 -3.51 -7.24
CA ASP A 453 -34.57 -3.68 -7.37
C ASP A 453 -33.83 -2.35 -7.21
N PRO A 454 -32.70 -2.31 -6.48
CA PRO A 454 -31.81 -1.15 -6.45
C PRO A 454 -31.14 -0.96 -7.81
N VAL A 455 -30.47 0.17 -8.00
CA VAL A 455 -29.65 0.39 -9.19
C VAL A 455 -28.48 -0.59 -9.13
N ARG A 456 -28.23 -1.33 -10.21
CA ARG A 456 -27.06 -2.21 -10.34
C ARG A 456 -26.13 -1.69 -11.41
N LEU A 457 -24.84 -1.83 -11.17
CA LEU A 457 -23.76 -1.42 -12.04
C LEU A 457 -22.83 -2.62 -12.26
N ASP A 458 -22.67 -3.05 -13.50
CA ASP A 458 -21.69 -4.06 -13.88
C ASP A 458 -20.66 -3.38 -14.80
N LEU A 459 -19.38 -3.49 -14.50
CA LEU A 459 -18.27 -2.89 -15.24
C LEU A 459 -17.27 -3.98 -15.62
N SER A 460 -16.73 -3.91 -16.83
CA SER A 460 -15.60 -4.72 -17.24
C SER A 460 -14.70 -3.95 -18.20
N THR A 461 -13.39 -4.11 -18.05
CA THR A 461 -12.37 -3.53 -18.93
C THR A 461 -11.30 -4.56 -19.20
N VAL A 462 -10.87 -4.67 -20.46
CA VAL A 462 -9.80 -5.58 -20.90
C VAL A 462 -8.80 -4.79 -21.74
N SER A 463 -7.53 -4.83 -21.36
CA SER A 463 -6.42 -4.20 -22.08
C SER A 463 -5.21 -5.12 -22.12
N GLY A 464 -4.98 -5.79 -23.26
CA GLY A 464 -3.92 -6.80 -23.36
C GLY A 464 -4.13 -7.96 -22.39
N VAL A 465 -3.25 -8.08 -21.39
CA VAL A 465 -3.35 -9.07 -20.30
C VAL A 465 -4.11 -8.54 -19.08
N THR A 466 -4.30 -7.22 -19.00
CA THR A 466 -4.98 -6.58 -17.88
C THR A 466 -6.48 -6.76 -18.01
N THR A 467 -7.12 -7.26 -16.96
CA THR A 467 -8.58 -7.34 -16.86
C THR A 467 -9.00 -6.63 -15.58
N LEU A 468 -10.06 -5.82 -15.65
CA LEU A 468 -10.70 -5.16 -14.51
C LEU A 468 -12.20 -5.43 -14.59
N SER A 469 -12.83 -5.66 -13.45
CA SER A 469 -14.27 -5.84 -13.34
C SER A 469 -14.79 -5.24 -12.06
N GLY A 470 -16.04 -4.79 -12.07
CA GLY A 470 -16.70 -4.32 -10.87
C GLY A 470 -18.20 -4.57 -10.90
N GLU A 471 -18.75 -5.00 -9.78
CA GLU A 471 -20.18 -5.22 -9.57
C GLU A 471 -20.63 -4.35 -8.40
N GLY A 472 -21.55 -3.42 -8.66
CA GLY A 472 -21.96 -2.42 -7.69
C GLY A 472 -23.46 -2.29 -7.57
N ILE A 473 -23.88 -1.81 -6.40
CA ILE A 473 -25.27 -1.54 -6.05
C ILE A 473 -25.36 -0.11 -5.54
N LEU A 474 -26.36 0.62 -6.02
CA LEU A 474 -26.73 1.94 -5.52
C LEU A 474 -28.21 1.93 -5.12
N ASP A 475 -28.45 1.96 -3.82
CA ASP A 475 -29.78 2.02 -3.22
C ASP A 475 -30.16 3.46 -2.86
N LEU A 476 -31.05 4.04 -3.67
CA LEU A 476 -31.52 5.41 -3.51
C LEU A 476 -32.75 5.51 -2.59
N ARG A 477 -33.16 4.42 -1.91
CA ARG A 477 -34.29 4.42 -0.98
C ARG A 477 -33.91 5.07 0.35
N GLU A 478 -34.82 5.81 0.96
CA GLU A 478 -34.49 6.68 2.10
C GLU A 478 -34.07 5.89 3.36
N LYS A 479 -34.51 4.63 3.48
CA LYS A 479 -34.37 3.81 4.70
C LYS A 479 -33.12 2.95 4.76
N GLU A 480 -32.33 2.90 3.69
CA GLU A 480 -31.14 2.06 3.64
C GLU A 480 -29.91 2.82 4.17
N ALA A 481 -29.17 2.15 5.05
CA ALA A 481 -27.97 2.69 5.71
C ALA A 481 -26.76 2.65 4.76
N GLU A 482 -26.53 1.51 4.12
CA GLU A 482 -25.51 1.34 3.09
C GLU A 482 -26.13 1.56 1.72
N ARG A 483 -25.89 2.75 1.16
CA ARG A 483 -26.53 3.19 -0.08
C ARG A 483 -25.72 2.87 -1.31
N PHE A 484 -24.42 2.65 -1.18
CA PHE A 484 -23.55 2.30 -2.29
C PHE A 484 -22.60 1.18 -1.85
N SER A 485 -22.46 0.17 -2.69
CA SER A 485 -21.40 -0.81 -2.62
C SER A 485 -20.85 -1.10 -4.02
N LEU A 486 -19.56 -1.40 -4.13
CA LEU A 486 -18.90 -1.82 -5.36
C LEU A 486 -17.81 -2.84 -5.03
N ASP A 487 -18.03 -4.08 -5.40
CA ASP A 487 -16.99 -5.10 -5.42
C ASP A 487 -16.19 -4.95 -6.70
N PHE A 488 -14.87 -4.99 -6.62
CA PHE A 488 -13.99 -4.86 -7.78
C PHE A 488 -12.89 -5.92 -7.76
N ASN A 489 -12.49 -6.35 -8.96
CA ASN A 489 -11.43 -7.31 -9.17
C ASN A 489 -10.61 -6.93 -10.39
N GLY A 490 -9.32 -7.13 -10.34
CA GLY A 490 -8.39 -6.81 -11.41
C GLY A 490 -7.23 -7.79 -11.46
N ARG A 491 -6.77 -8.17 -12.65
CA ARG A 491 -5.65 -9.10 -12.86
C ARG A 491 -4.77 -8.63 -13.99
N GLY A 492 -3.49 -9.02 -13.94
CA GLY A 492 -2.50 -8.65 -14.95
C GLY A 492 -2.19 -7.15 -14.94
N ILE A 493 -2.16 -6.55 -13.76
CA ILE A 493 -1.81 -5.14 -13.55
C ILE A 493 -0.30 -5.06 -13.33
N SER A 494 0.45 -4.43 -14.22
CA SER A 494 1.89 -4.27 -14.00
C SER A 494 2.16 -3.24 -12.91
N ALA A 495 2.85 -3.67 -11.85
CA ALA A 495 3.34 -2.80 -10.79
C ALA A 495 4.84 -2.58 -10.98
N ASP A 496 5.17 -1.43 -11.57
CA ASP A 496 6.54 -1.03 -11.90
C ASP A 496 6.98 0.13 -10.99
N LEU A 497 8.07 -0.08 -10.25
CA LEU A 497 8.80 0.95 -9.51
C LEU A 497 10.17 1.12 -10.18
N PRO A 498 10.30 2.03 -11.16
CA PRO A 498 11.54 2.21 -11.93
C PRO A 498 12.68 2.82 -11.12
N ASP A 499 12.37 3.56 -10.05
CA ASP A 499 13.36 4.13 -9.12
C ASP A 499 13.74 3.14 -7.99
N GLY A 500 13.12 1.95 -7.99
CA GLY A 500 13.42 0.87 -7.06
C GLY A 500 13.13 1.20 -5.60
N ILE A 501 13.88 0.53 -4.72
CA ILE A 501 13.87 0.70 -3.27
C ILE A 501 15.33 0.84 -2.81
N PRO A 502 15.92 2.06 -2.84
CA PRO A 502 17.33 2.27 -2.53
C PRO A 502 17.75 1.75 -1.14
N ALA A 503 16.84 1.79 -0.16
CA ALA A 503 17.07 1.26 1.19
C ALA A 503 17.34 -0.26 1.22
N LEU A 504 16.93 -1.00 0.18
CA LEU A 504 17.15 -2.43 0.00
C LEU A 504 18.16 -2.73 -1.12
N SER A 505 18.87 -1.72 -1.63
CA SER A 505 19.75 -1.85 -2.80
C SER A 505 19.03 -2.41 -4.05
N ILE A 506 17.73 -2.13 -4.17
CA ILE A 506 16.93 -2.44 -5.36
C ILE A 506 16.87 -1.16 -6.20
N ASP A 507 17.40 -1.20 -7.42
CA ASP A 507 17.37 -0.08 -8.36
C ASP A 507 16.12 -0.08 -9.24
N GLY A 508 15.42 -1.21 -9.32
CA GLY A 508 14.15 -1.32 -10.03
C GLY A 508 13.35 -2.54 -9.59
N PHE A 509 12.02 -2.41 -9.57
CA PHE A 509 11.11 -3.50 -9.25
C PHE A 509 9.98 -3.57 -10.29
N ARG A 510 9.68 -4.77 -10.76
CA ARG A 510 8.53 -5.07 -11.63
C ARG A 510 7.80 -6.31 -11.14
N SER A 511 6.48 -6.32 -11.26
CA SER A 511 5.65 -7.48 -10.92
C SER A 511 4.32 -7.45 -11.67
N ASP A 512 3.67 -8.61 -11.75
CA ASP A 512 2.28 -8.75 -12.17
C ASP A 512 1.36 -8.78 -10.96
N GLY A 513 0.37 -7.89 -10.95
CA GLY A 513 -0.55 -7.67 -9.85
C GLY A 513 -1.97 -8.17 -10.10
N GLU A 514 -2.56 -8.74 -9.06
CA GLU A 514 -4.00 -8.94 -8.90
C GLU A 514 -4.49 -8.03 -7.77
N ILE A 515 -5.64 -7.38 -7.97
CA ILE A 515 -6.29 -6.54 -6.97
C ILE A 515 -7.73 -6.99 -6.80
N SER A 516 -8.19 -7.04 -5.56
CA SER A 516 -9.62 -7.24 -5.25
C SER A 516 -10.02 -6.39 -4.07
N GLY A 517 -11.29 -6.04 -3.97
CA GLY A 517 -11.77 -5.27 -2.83
C GLY A 517 -13.23 -4.88 -2.94
N ASN A 518 -13.68 -4.17 -1.92
CA ASN A 518 -15.00 -3.56 -1.88
C ASN A 518 -14.87 -2.07 -1.57
N ILE A 519 -15.80 -1.28 -2.09
CA ILE A 519 -16.02 0.11 -1.73
C ILE A 519 -17.45 0.22 -1.21
N SER A 520 -17.66 0.87 -0.08
CA SER A 520 -18.98 1.12 0.49
C SER A 520 -19.16 2.60 0.84
N SER A 521 -20.42 3.05 0.93
CA SER A 521 -20.73 4.40 1.41
C SER A 521 -20.67 4.49 2.93
N LEU A 522 -20.03 5.53 3.44
CA LEU A 522 -20.18 5.94 4.84
C LEU A 522 -21.60 6.49 5.11
N ASP A 523 -21.98 6.50 6.39
CA ASP A 523 -23.30 6.97 6.84
C ASP A 523 -23.71 8.31 6.21
N GLY A 524 -24.88 8.32 5.55
CA GLY A 524 -25.41 9.52 4.90
C GLY A 524 -24.65 9.96 3.64
N MET A 525 -23.80 9.09 3.08
CA MET A 525 -22.89 9.36 1.97
C MET A 525 -21.96 10.57 2.23
N SER A 526 -21.42 10.68 3.44
CA SER A 526 -20.39 11.66 3.81
C SER A 526 -19.05 11.40 3.10
N GLY A 527 -18.80 10.14 2.72
CA GLY A 527 -17.60 9.66 2.06
C GLY A 527 -17.75 8.20 1.64
N LEU A 528 -16.64 7.59 1.25
CA LEU A 528 -16.52 6.19 0.87
C LEU A 528 -15.46 5.52 1.74
N GLU A 529 -15.69 4.27 2.09
CA GLU A 529 -14.70 3.38 2.72
C GLU A 529 -14.37 2.27 1.72
N SER A 530 -13.12 1.81 1.72
CA SER A 530 -12.69 0.70 0.88
C SER A 530 -11.72 -0.19 1.61
N ASP A 531 -12.01 -1.49 1.57
CA ASP A 531 -11.07 -2.56 1.90
C ASP A 531 -10.58 -3.18 0.60
N PHE A 532 -9.27 -3.40 0.49
CA PHE A 532 -8.68 -4.02 -0.70
C PHE A 532 -7.51 -4.92 -0.36
N SER A 533 -7.25 -5.86 -1.25
CA SER A 533 -6.09 -6.76 -1.24
C SER A 533 -5.40 -6.70 -2.61
N VAL A 534 -4.09 -6.64 -2.59
CA VAL A 534 -3.23 -6.72 -3.78
C VAL A 534 -2.27 -7.88 -3.60
N VAL A 535 -2.20 -8.74 -4.62
CA VAL A 535 -1.23 -9.84 -4.69
C VAL A 535 -0.29 -9.55 -5.85
N LEU A 536 0.99 -9.41 -5.57
CA LEU A 536 2.05 -9.24 -6.56
C LEU A 536 2.73 -10.59 -6.80
N THR A 537 2.90 -10.94 -8.06
CA THR A 537 3.52 -12.19 -8.56
C THR A 537 4.54 -11.87 -9.62
N ASP A 538 5.31 -12.86 -10.07
CA ASP A 538 6.37 -12.68 -11.07
C ASP A 538 7.32 -11.52 -10.69
N LEU A 539 7.80 -11.57 -9.45
CA LEU A 539 8.60 -10.52 -8.81
C LEU A 539 9.98 -10.44 -9.49
N ILE A 540 10.27 -9.29 -10.09
CA ILE A 540 11.56 -9.02 -10.76
C ILE A 540 12.21 -7.80 -10.12
N ILE A 541 13.40 -7.99 -9.55
CA ILE A 541 14.23 -6.92 -9.02
C ILE A 541 15.47 -6.69 -9.90
N GLU A 542 15.86 -5.42 -10.04
CA GLU A 542 17.11 -4.97 -10.63
C GLU A 542 18.01 -4.45 -9.50
N GLN A 543 19.26 -4.91 -9.43
CA GLN A 543 20.24 -4.53 -8.39
C GLN A 543 21.63 -4.34 -9.00
N GLN A 544 22.30 -3.23 -8.67
CA GLN A 544 23.64 -2.89 -9.14
C GLN A 544 24.76 -3.44 -8.23
N ASP A 545 24.54 -3.52 -6.92
CA ASP A 545 25.47 -4.11 -5.95
C ASP A 545 24.93 -5.45 -5.43
N GLN A 546 25.28 -6.53 -6.12
CA GLN A 546 24.84 -7.90 -5.78
C GLN A 546 25.77 -8.58 -4.77
N ASP A 547 26.96 -8.02 -4.55
CA ASP A 547 28.00 -8.64 -3.72
C ASP A 547 28.01 -8.08 -2.29
N GLY A 548 27.28 -6.98 -2.03
CA GLY A 548 27.05 -6.46 -0.69
C GLY A 548 26.14 -7.37 0.15
N PHE A 549 26.43 -7.45 1.46
CA PHE A 549 25.71 -8.32 2.42
C PHE A 549 24.16 -8.18 2.34
N ILE A 550 23.68 -6.95 2.22
CA ILE A 550 22.24 -6.67 2.13
C ILE A 550 21.69 -6.98 0.73
N GLY A 551 22.46 -6.71 -0.32
CA GLY A 551 22.10 -7.08 -1.69
C GLY A 551 21.88 -8.60 -1.83
N GLU A 552 22.81 -9.41 -1.31
CA GLU A 552 22.70 -10.87 -1.32
C GLU A 552 21.48 -11.36 -0.49
N THR A 553 21.28 -10.79 0.70
CA THR A 553 20.14 -11.16 1.57
C THR A 553 18.81 -10.81 0.91
N VAL A 554 18.66 -9.58 0.41
CA VAL A 554 17.45 -9.12 -0.29
C VAL A 554 17.20 -9.99 -1.51
N ARG A 555 18.23 -10.28 -2.31
CA ARG A 555 18.10 -11.16 -3.47
C ARG A 555 17.60 -12.55 -3.07
N SER A 556 18.19 -13.16 -2.05
CA SER A 556 17.76 -14.48 -1.57
C SER A 556 16.31 -14.47 -1.08
N ILE A 557 15.83 -13.36 -0.50
CA ILE A 557 14.44 -13.21 -0.09
C ILE A 557 13.55 -13.22 -1.34
N PHE A 558 13.78 -12.29 -2.29
CA PHE A 558 12.95 -12.17 -3.48
C PHE A 558 13.02 -13.42 -4.39
N ASP A 559 14.16 -14.09 -4.50
CA ASP A 559 14.31 -15.36 -5.24
C ASP A 559 13.51 -16.52 -4.58
N SER A 560 13.16 -16.39 -3.30
CA SER A 560 12.38 -17.39 -2.56
C SER A 560 10.89 -17.08 -2.46
N LEU A 561 10.47 -15.87 -2.81
CA LEU A 561 9.08 -15.43 -2.74
C LEU A 561 8.34 -15.76 -4.03
N ASP A 562 7.23 -16.49 -3.90
CA ASP A 562 6.30 -16.70 -5.00
C ASP A 562 5.39 -15.47 -5.21
N SER A 563 5.08 -14.76 -4.12
CA SER A 563 4.19 -13.59 -4.13
C SER A 563 4.44 -12.65 -2.95
N ILE A 564 3.97 -11.41 -3.08
CA ILE A 564 3.83 -10.43 -2.00
C ILE A 564 2.35 -10.09 -1.85
N GLU A 565 1.82 -10.14 -0.63
CA GLU A 565 0.44 -9.79 -0.32
C GLU A 565 0.39 -8.46 0.44
N LEU A 566 -0.47 -7.57 -0.04
CA LEU A 566 -0.78 -6.29 0.55
C LEU A 566 -2.27 -6.27 0.87
N SER A 567 -2.63 -5.79 2.06
CA SER A 567 -4.02 -5.48 2.41
C SER A 567 -4.10 -4.03 2.83
N GLY A 568 -5.17 -3.34 2.45
CA GLY A 568 -5.32 -1.94 2.81
C GLY A 568 -6.75 -1.53 3.08
N GLN A 569 -6.86 -0.49 3.90
CA GLN A 569 -8.10 0.19 4.26
C GLN A 569 -7.97 1.66 3.93
N MET A 570 -8.98 2.21 3.27
CA MET A 570 -8.97 3.59 2.80
C MET A 570 -10.31 4.28 3.06
N GLU A 571 -10.26 5.46 3.66
CA GLU A 571 -11.42 6.34 3.81
C GLU A 571 -11.24 7.58 2.93
N ILE A 572 -12.25 7.90 2.13
CA ILE A 572 -12.25 9.02 1.17
C ILE A 572 -13.43 9.92 1.46
N SER A 573 -13.18 11.23 1.48
CA SER A 573 -14.21 12.25 1.55
C SER A 573 -14.10 13.25 0.40
N PRO A 574 -15.03 14.22 0.27
CA PRO A 574 -14.89 15.32 -0.69
C PRO A 574 -13.67 16.23 -0.49
N LYS A 575 -12.78 15.93 0.46
CA LYS A 575 -11.48 16.59 0.64
C LYS A 575 -10.29 15.76 0.17
N GLY A 576 -10.47 14.48 -0.16
CA GLY A 576 -9.42 13.56 -0.58
C GLY A 576 -9.43 12.28 0.25
N ILE A 577 -8.30 11.58 0.26
CA ILE A 577 -8.05 10.46 1.18
C ILE A 577 -7.90 11.02 2.60
N GLU A 578 -8.78 10.62 3.51
CA GLU A 578 -8.69 10.99 4.94
C GLU A 578 -7.79 10.02 5.69
N THR A 579 -7.95 8.73 5.42
CA THR A 579 -7.12 7.66 6.01
C THR A 579 -6.72 6.67 4.92
N LEU A 580 -5.49 6.17 5.01
CA LEU A 580 -5.00 5.05 4.23
C LEU A 580 -4.09 4.25 5.15
N GLN A 581 -4.41 2.97 5.34
CA GLN A 581 -3.59 2.02 6.07
C GLN A 581 -3.30 0.87 5.14
N ILE A 582 -2.05 0.42 5.12
CA ILE A 582 -1.60 -0.72 4.32
C ILE A 582 -0.77 -1.60 5.23
N ASP A 583 -0.98 -2.90 5.11
CA ASP A 583 -0.19 -3.95 5.72
C ASP A 583 0.40 -4.81 4.60
N SER A 584 1.66 -5.26 4.78
CA SER A 584 2.35 -6.15 3.86
C SER A 584 2.91 -7.36 4.57
N ASP A 585 2.78 -8.55 3.98
CA ASP A 585 3.49 -9.74 4.46
C ASP A 585 5.02 -9.60 4.32
N LEU A 586 5.47 -8.86 3.31
CA LEU A 586 6.88 -8.57 3.02
C LEU A 586 7.57 -7.86 4.19
N ASP A 587 6.85 -7.02 4.95
CA ASP A 587 7.42 -6.35 6.13
C ASP A 587 7.92 -7.37 7.16
N SER A 588 7.09 -8.38 7.44
CA SER A 588 7.46 -9.44 8.40
C SER A 588 8.59 -10.32 7.85
N ILE A 589 8.60 -10.59 6.54
CA ILE A 589 9.62 -11.38 5.86
C ILE A 589 10.97 -10.65 5.91
N LEU A 590 11.00 -9.38 5.51
CA LEU A 590 12.19 -8.54 5.54
C LEU A 590 12.71 -8.39 6.97
N ASN A 591 11.85 -8.08 7.94
CA ASN A 591 12.25 -7.92 9.33
C ASN A 591 12.89 -9.20 9.90
N ASN A 592 12.33 -10.37 9.61
CA ASN A 592 12.87 -11.64 10.09
C ASN A 592 14.17 -12.03 9.38
N ALA A 593 14.21 -11.92 8.05
CA ALA A 593 15.36 -12.35 7.26
C ALA A 593 16.56 -11.40 7.39
N LEU A 594 16.34 -10.09 7.29
CA LEU A 594 17.40 -9.10 7.51
C LEU A 594 17.84 -9.09 8.98
N GLY A 595 16.92 -9.28 9.93
CA GLY A 595 17.25 -9.43 11.35
C GLY A 595 18.17 -10.63 11.60
N ALA A 596 17.84 -11.81 11.06
CA ALA A 596 18.66 -13.01 11.18
C ALA A 596 20.03 -12.84 10.49
N ALA A 597 20.07 -12.17 9.34
CA ALA A 597 21.30 -11.86 8.65
C ALA A 597 22.18 -10.94 9.51
N LEU A 598 21.66 -9.81 9.99
CA LEU A 598 22.38 -8.87 10.84
C LEU A 598 22.87 -9.52 12.14
N ASP A 599 22.07 -10.40 12.76
CA ASP A 599 22.48 -11.18 13.92
C ASP A 599 23.66 -12.11 13.60
N SER A 600 23.65 -12.75 12.43
CA SER A 600 24.75 -13.59 11.95
C SER A 600 26.02 -12.76 11.71
N LEU A 601 25.87 -11.58 11.08
CA LEU A 601 26.96 -10.65 10.84
C LEU A 601 27.57 -10.16 12.16
N ARG A 602 26.73 -9.77 13.13
CA ARG A 602 27.17 -9.40 14.49
C ARG A 602 27.97 -10.52 15.13
N LYS A 603 27.44 -11.74 15.10
CA LYS A 603 28.11 -12.89 15.71
C LYS A 603 29.47 -13.16 15.07
N GLU A 604 29.56 -13.13 13.74
CA GLU A 604 30.84 -13.30 13.06
C GLU A 604 31.83 -12.17 13.39
N ALA A 605 31.36 -10.92 13.46
CA ALA A 605 32.20 -9.79 13.84
C ALA A 605 32.72 -9.93 15.28
N ILE A 606 31.88 -10.34 16.24
CA ILE A 606 32.27 -10.60 17.64
C ILE A 606 33.26 -11.76 17.72
N ASP A 607 33.00 -12.89 17.06
CA ASP A 607 33.89 -14.06 17.08
C ASP A 607 35.28 -13.69 16.54
N ARG A 608 35.34 -12.88 15.46
CA ARG A 608 36.60 -12.39 14.88
C ARG A 608 37.31 -11.38 15.78
N LEU A 609 36.55 -10.54 16.45
CA LEU A 609 37.10 -9.55 17.37
C LEU A 609 37.64 -10.23 18.65
N GLU A 610 36.93 -11.22 19.19
CA GLU A 610 37.43 -12.07 20.28
C GLU A 610 38.72 -12.78 19.86
N ALA A 611 38.75 -13.40 18.66
CA ALA A 611 39.94 -14.06 18.16
C ALA A 611 41.13 -13.07 18.01
N SER A 612 40.88 -11.87 17.48
CA SER A 612 41.91 -10.84 17.30
C SER A 612 42.41 -10.27 18.64
N LEU A 613 41.51 -10.09 19.61
CA LEU A 613 41.85 -9.70 20.98
C LEU A 613 42.69 -10.79 21.64
N MET A 614 42.27 -12.05 21.57
CA MET A 614 42.99 -13.18 22.18
C MET A 614 44.36 -13.41 21.56
N ASP A 615 44.48 -13.35 20.22
CA ASP A 615 45.78 -13.46 19.53
C ASP A 615 46.77 -12.41 20.04
N ARG A 616 46.27 -11.19 20.29
CA ARG A 616 47.09 -10.08 20.78
C ARG A 616 47.40 -10.16 22.28
N LEU A 617 46.51 -10.72 23.08
CA LEU A 617 46.71 -10.91 24.53
C LEU A 617 47.57 -12.12 24.88
N THR A 618 47.58 -13.16 24.03
CA THR A 618 48.26 -14.44 24.28
C THR A 618 49.73 -14.28 24.70
N PRO A 619 50.58 -13.49 24.01
CA PRO A 619 51.98 -13.32 24.41
C PRO A 619 52.15 -12.77 25.83
N ALA A 620 51.31 -11.82 26.23
CA ALA A 620 51.38 -11.22 27.55
C ALA A 620 50.78 -12.13 28.65
N LEU A 621 49.77 -12.96 28.30
CA LEU A 621 49.26 -14.00 29.19
C LEU A 621 50.30 -15.10 29.44
N GLU A 622 50.99 -15.54 28.39
CA GLU A 622 52.10 -16.52 28.49
C GLU A 622 53.24 -15.96 29.34
N GLU A 623 53.63 -14.70 29.11
CA GLU A 623 54.65 -14.02 29.92
C GLU A 623 54.26 -13.95 31.40
N ASN A 624 53.01 -13.54 31.69
CA ASN A 624 52.50 -13.50 33.06
C ASN A 624 52.51 -14.88 33.74
N SER A 625 52.18 -15.95 33.01
CA SER A 625 52.28 -17.33 33.52
C SER A 625 53.72 -17.68 33.90
N LEU A 626 54.69 -17.38 33.03
CA LEU A 626 56.11 -17.65 33.29
C LEU A 626 56.65 -16.85 34.49
N LEU A 627 56.25 -15.58 34.62
CA LEU A 627 56.61 -14.73 35.75
C LEU A 627 55.98 -15.25 37.05
N SER A 628 54.73 -15.74 37.00
CA SER A 628 54.09 -16.37 38.15
C SER A 628 54.87 -17.61 38.61
N ASP A 629 55.25 -18.49 37.69
CA ASP A 629 56.05 -19.68 38.00
C ASP A 629 57.43 -19.30 38.59
N GLY A 630 58.01 -18.20 38.13
CA GLY A 630 59.26 -17.65 38.67
C GLY A 630 59.11 -17.18 40.12
N LEU A 631 58.05 -16.44 40.42
CA LEU A 631 57.72 -16.03 41.79
C LEU A 631 57.46 -17.24 42.69
N ASP A 632 56.75 -18.25 42.20
CA ASP A 632 56.48 -19.48 42.95
C ASP A 632 57.78 -20.19 43.37
N LYS A 633 58.77 -20.26 42.48
CA LYS A 633 60.10 -20.79 42.78
C LYS A 633 60.83 -19.98 43.84
N LEU A 634 60.82 -18.65 43.75
CA LEU A 634 61.43 -17.78 44.77
C LEU A 634 60.81 -18.00 46.17
N GLY A 635 59.50 -18.28 46.22
CA GLY A 635 58.82 -18.63 47.47
C GLY A 635 59.27 -19.97 48.06
N LEU A 636 59.66 -20.93 47.23
CA LEU A 636 60.22 -22.20 47.69
C LEU A 636 61.69 -22.03 48.13
N GLU A 637 62.47 -21.25 47.39
CA GLU A 637 63.86 -20.93 47.73
C GLU A 637 63.98 -20.23 49.09
N SER A 638 63.06 -19.34 49.43
CA SER A 638 63.05 -18.67 50.73
C SER A 638 62.77 -19.63 51.89
N ALA A 639 61.87 -20.60 51.71
CA ALA A 639 61.61 -21.65 52.69
C ALA A 639 62.84 -22.55 52.89
N ASP A 640 63.54 -22.88 51.80
CA ASP A 640 64.79 -23.64 51.85
C ASP A 640 65.89 -22.87 52.59
N GLN A 641 66.01 -21.55 52.38
CA GLN A 641 66.96 -20.68 53.09
C GLN A 641 66.74 -20.65 54.60
N ILE A 642 65.48 -20.55 55.04
CA ILE A 642 65.12 -20.60 56.48
C ILE A 642 65.53 -21.96 57.06
N SER A 643 65.17 -23.06 56.38
CA SER A 643 65.52 -24.41 56.84
C SER A 643 67.05 -24.65 56.93
N SER A 644 67.82 -24.03 56.04
CA SER A 644 69.28 -24.07 56.05
C SER A 644 69.84 -23.34 57.27
N LEU A 645 69.29 -22.18 57.62
CA LEU A 645 69.70 -21.41 58.79
C LEU A 645 69.40 -22.14 60.10
N ASP A 646 68.22 -22.76 60.23
CA ASP A 646 67.87 -23.60 61.38
C ASP A 646 68.88 -24.75 61.55
N SER A 647 69.25 -25.40 60.44
CA SER A 647 70.23 -26.48 60.47
C SER A 647 71.63 -26.02 60.91
N LEU A 648 72.02 -24.78 60.57
CA LEU A 648 73.28 -24.19 61.00
C LEU A 648 73.27 -23.85 62.49
N GLU A 649 72.14 -23.38 63.00
CA GLU A 649 71.95 -23.13 64.44
C GLU A 649 72.06 -24.42 65.25
N ASP A 650 71.40 -25.49 64.83
CA ASP A 650 71.46 -26.82 65.47
C ASP A 650 72.90 -27.37 65.54
N ILE A 651 73.68 -27.19 64.48
CA ILE A 651 75.10 -27.59 64.43
C ILE A 651 75.90 -26.81 65.48
N LEU A 652 75.68 -25.50 65.60
CA LEU A 652 76.38 -24.67 66.57
C LEU A 652 75.96 -24.98 68.02
N ASP A 653 74.69 -25.24 68.28
CA ASP A 653 74.21 -25.62 69.61
C ASP A 653 74.80 -26.94 70.08
N THR A 654 74.82 -27.93 69.19
CA THR A 654 75.50 -29.21 69.43
C THR A 654 76.98 -28.97 69.77
N LYS A 655 77.66 -28.09 69.01
CA LYS A 655 79.09 -27.81 69.22
C LYS A 655 79.36 -27.02 70.50
N LEU A 656 78.46 -26.10 70.86
CA LEU A 656 78.53 -25.33 72.10
C LEU A 656 78.39 -26.24 73.32
N ASP A 657 77.48 -27.21 73.26
CA ASP A 657 77.26 -28.19 74.33
C ASP A 657 78.43 -29.18 74.47
N GLU A 658 79.06 -29.59 73.36
CA GLU A 658 80.33 -30.33 73.36
C GLU A 658 81.44 -29.53 74.08
N LEU A 659 81.59 -28.24 73.76
CA LEU A 659 82.61 -27.38 74.38
C LEU A 659 82.36 -27.16 75.88
N LYS A 660 81.11 -26.89 76.30
CA LYS A 660 80.74 -26.77 77.73
C LYS A 660 81.04 -28.05 78.50
N SER A 661 80.70 -29.21 77.94
CA SER A 661 80.93 -30.53 78.54
C SER A 661 82.43 -30.84 78.67
N GLY A 662 83.23 -30.51 77.65
CA GLY A 662 84.70 -30.65 77.68
C GLY A 662 85.37 -29.73 78.70
N THR A 663 84.85 -28.52 78.91
CA THR A 663 85.33 -27.57 79.93
C THR A 663 85.09 -28.10 81.36
N GLY A 664 83.97 -28.77 81.60
CA GLY A 664 83.66 -29.44 82.86
C GLY A 664 84.62 -30.59 83.19
N GLN A 665 85.00 -31.39 82.19
CA GLN A 665 85.99 -32.46 82.34
C GLN A 665 87.43 -31.93 82.54
N GLN A 666 87.84 -30.90 81.80
CA GLN A 666 89.17 -30.29 81.97
C GLN A 666 89.30 -29.50 83.28
N GLY A 667 88.24 -28.80 83.72
CA GLY A 667 88.19 -28.15 85.04
C GLY A 667 88.26 -29.15 86.21
N GLY A 668 87.62 -30.32 86.05
CA GLY A 668 87.77 -31.45 86.98
C GLY A 668 89.19 -32.01 87.02
N ASN A 669 89.84 -32.18 85.86
CA ASN A 669 91.22 -32.65 85.76
C ASN A 669 92.26 -31.63 86.30
N LEU A 670 92.02 -30.32 86.12
CA LEU A 670 92.87 -29.27 86.70
C LEU A 670 92.71 -29.15 88.22
N LEU A 671 91.50 -29.38 88.77
CA LEU A 671 91.29 -29.49 90.22
C LEU A 671 91.93 -30.76 90.81
N GLN A 672 92.01 -31.85 90.04
CA GLN A 672 92.73 -33.06 90.43
C GLN A 672 94.26 -32.87 90.40
N GLN A 673 94.78 -32.08 89.45
CA GLN A 673 96.20 -31.69 89.43
C GLN A 673 96.56 -30.67 90.54
N ALA A 674 95.66 -29.75 90.89
CA ALA A 674 95.86 -28.80 91.99
C ALA A 674 95.71 -29.44 93.39
N GLY A 675 94.88 -30.48 93.54
CA GLY A 675 94.72 -31.25 94.78
C GLY A 675 95.86 -32.22 95.10
N GLY A 676 96.78 -32.46 94.15
CA GLY A 676 97.93 -33.36 94.30
C GLY A 676 99.17 -32.74 94.98
N ALA A 677 99.21 -31.43 95.22
CA ALA A 677 100.42 -30.70 95.62
C ALA A 677 100.45 -30.24 97.10
N LEU A 678 99.64 -30.83 98.00
CA LEU A 678 99.72 -30.61 99.45
C LEU A 678 99.91 -31.93 100.22
N LYS A 679 101.13 -32.47 100.15
CA LYS A 679 101.69 -33.39 101.16
C LYS A 679 103.14 -33.02 101.44
N LEU A 680 103.39 -32.48 102.63
CA LEU A 680 104.71 -32.37 103.27
C LEU A 680 105.06 -33.70 104.00
N PRO A 681 106.35 -33.95 104.32
CA PRO A 681 107.02 -35.21 104.01
C PRO A 681 107.13 -36.21 105.16
N GLY A 682 107.44 -37.45 104.80
CA GLY A 682 107.91 -38.52 105.70
C GLY A 682 108.56 -39.66 104.91
N PHE A 683 109.90 -39.58 104.81
CA PHE A 683 110.92 -40.47 104.22
C PHE A 683 110.97 -40.71 102.71
#